data_AF-A0A6J6QQL6-F1
#
_entry.id   AF-A0A6J6QQL6-F1
#
_cell.length_a   1.000
_cell.length_b   1.000
_cell.length_c   1.000
_cell.angle_alpha   90.00
_cell.angle_beta   90.00
_cell.angle_gamma   90.00
#
_symmetry.space_group_name_H-M   'P 1'
#
loop_
_entity.id
_entity.type
_entity.pdbx_description
1 polymer ?
#
loop_
_entity_poly.entity_id
_entity_poly.type
_entity_poly.pdbx_seq_one_letter_code
_entity_poly.pdbx_strand_id
1 'polypeptide(L)'
;MAALMGLLICAPILSAPAQAVSVRSIPAGWAYTYGSGVIGKSAAITAPPTNKSANIEKKSTFIINYNTVPLSYQPAIQAAVDSWSQYFSSSVPIRIDATYGRQSSLGILASSSPVKFFLGSTFSGGPDNDIWYPSAMANALAKKDLDISNPEITIRINSNITPLLYLGTDGKCPAGLYDLQSIIIHELAHGLGFISNDDILYGYGSIQQATPFDAYAQLSDGSRLMDLNSPSIELAQALTSKLVWSGARGIAANNGVKPLLYTPTDYSSGSSVSHLDDAAFPSGTVNAVMTHQIDPAEVFRDPGPLAVAMLQDMMTKPPAGIPIGIPTVPRNVKALVGDKSAVITFDPPTNARTAQVTSYEIKVTPGAISKVATTSPVTISGLKNGFAYSFSITAKNALGTSEVANTNAVIPQTGWKATVLDSSADAKHLAVGTYNKEPVIAYSDSKNGDLKLATYHAGLWSTKVVDGNALTGGKTPNDVSGNISMCVGSINGTSTLNIFYADLTKKWLRWAGYDGRKWSYSIVDGNGLKIQPYQEPLRVRTASDVSVHSSCVVTPSGLQVFYRDESQGILLGAVKDGTKWRYELVDGDRQTDFRTTGDVGFHMQAISVGSRAYLLYDSVLSVNTNTKEPLRGEIRLAYRDSAYPEDWKYLTLDSSGNGLAVAGFDVALTNNGKSQSASWFASTINPSVPDQIRWIDMDSALMGLAPTSLSTERFGAPTSPLALDNTGAIFGCQGRLCAENLADQNITLISGGNFSSKLDTSWITLNKNRYAVISKDNKLTLLKAA
;
A
#
# COMPACT_ATOMS: atom_id res chain seq x y z
N MET A 1 4.04 -31.83 61.98
CA MET A 1 3.11 -30.85 61.40
C MET A 1 3.92 -29.74 60.75
N ALA A 2 4.11 -29.81 59.42
CA ALA A 2 4.55 -28.70 58.58
C ALA A 2 4.25 -29.09 57.13
N ALA A 3 3.23 -28.48 56.55
CA ALA A 3 2.83 -28.65 55.15
C ALA A 3 3.70 -27.73 54.29
N LEU A 4 4.35 -28.28 53.26
CA LEU A 4 5.10 -27.51 52.27
C LEU A 4 4.15 -27.09 51.15
N MET A 5 3.88 -25.81 51.06
CA MET A 5 3.01 -25.16 50.07
C MET A 5 3.83 -24.88 48.80
N GLY A 6 3.50 -25.53 47.68
CA GLY A 6 4.13 -25.28 46.39
C GLY A 6 3.54 -24.04 45.71
N LEU A 7 4.38 -23.02 45.47
CA LEU A 7 4.04 -21.87 44.63
C LEU A 7 4.09 -22.27 43.15
N LEU A 8 2.96 -22.24 42.46
CA LEU A 8 2.91 -22.17 40.99
C LEU A 8 3.20 -20.72 40.57
N ILE A 9 4.33 -20.50 39.89
CA ILE A 9 4.63 -19.23 39.21
C ILE A 9 3.98 -19.30 37.83
N CYS A 10 2.88 -18.57 37.66
CA CYS A 10 2.23 -18.37 36.36
C CYS A 10 2.98 -17.25 35.62
N ALA A 11 3.77 -17.60 34.61
CA ALA A 11 4.42 -16.62 33.74
C ALA A 11 3.37 -15.99 32.80
N PRO A 12 3.35 -14.65 32.62
CA PRO A 12 2.42 -14.02 31.70
C PRO A 12 2.82 -14.37 30.26
N ILE A 13 1.85 -14.87 29.49
CA ILE A 13 1.95 -15.05 28.05
C ILE A 13 2.05 -13.64 27.45
N LEU A 14 3.26 -13.18 27.14
CA LEU A 14 3.49 -11.98 26.35
C LEU A 14 3.05 -12.29 24.91
N SER A 15 1.91 -11.71 24.52
CA SER A 15 1.44 -11.71 23.13
C SER A 15 2.49 -11.05 22.24
N ALA A 16 2.74 -11.64 21.07
CA ALA A 16 3.62 -11.06 20.05
C ALA A 16 3.16 -9.63 19.71
N PRO A 17 4.08 -8.66 19.49
CA PRO A 17 3.69 -7.33 19.06
C PRO A 17 2.99 -7.45 17.69
N ALA A 18 1.78 -6.90 17.59
CA ALA A 18 1.05 -6.82 16.35
C ALA A 18 1.88 -6.05 15.32
N GLN A 19 1.99 -6.59 14.09
CA GLN A 19 2.55 -5.85 12.95
C GLN A 19 1.85 -4.48 12.87
N ALA A 20 2.63 -3.40 12.82
CA ALA A 20 2.08 -2.06 12.68
C ALA A 20 1.30 -1.99 11.36
N VAL A 21 -0.02 -1.86 11.46
CA VAL A 21 -0.89 -1.62 10.31
C VAL A 21 -0.44 -0.30 9.68
N SER A 22 -0.09 -0.31 8.40
CA SER A 22 0.20 0.93 7.68
C SER A 22 -1.09 1.73 7.54
N VAL A 23 -1.06 2.98 7.99
CA VAL A 23 -2.19 3.90 7.86
C VAL A 23 -2.47 4.13 6.37
N ARG A 24 -3.68 3.85 5.91
CA ARG A 24 -4.09 4.08 4.52
C ARG A 24 -4.74 5.45 4.40
N SER A 25 -4.29 6.23 3.41
CA SER A 25 -4.85 7.53 3.09
C SER A 25 -4.97 7.74 1.59
N ILE A 26 -5.88 8.64 1.19
CA ILE A 26 -6.10 9.07 -0.20
C ILE A 26 -6.28 10.59 -0.26
N PRO A 27 -6.01 11.25 -1.39
CA PRO A 27 -6.36 12.67 -1.59
C PRO A 27 -7.87 12.91 -1.47
N ALA A 28 -8.25 14.08 -0.97
CA ALA A 28 -9.64 14.51 -0.89
C ALA A 28 -10.02 15.49 -2.01
N GLY A 29 -11.31 15.50 -2.37
CA GLY A 29 -11.90 16.45 -3.30
C GLY A 29 -12.01 17.88 -2.74
N TRP A 30 -12.57 18.78 -3.55
CA TRP A 30 -12.82 20.18 -3.20
C TRP A 30 -14.32 20.44 -3.07
N ALA A 31 -14.72 21.17 -2.04
CA ALA A 31 -16.04 21.78 -1.94
C ALA A 31 -15.98 23.25 -2.36
N TYR A 32 -17.10 23.76 -2.89
CA TYR A 32 -17.18 25.12 -3.42
C TYR A 32 -18.38 25.86 -2.85
N THR A 33 -18.14 27.04 -2.27
CA THR A 33 -19.23 27.94 -1.84
C THR A 33 -19.53 28.95 -2.93
N TYR A 34 -20.82 29.09 -3.26
CA TYR A 34 -21.28 30.03 -4.29
C TYR A 34 -21.91 31.29 -3.68
N GLY A 35 -21.76 32.42 -4.37
CA GLY A 35 -22.55 33.63 -4.09
C GLY A 35 -23.89 33.54 -4.80
N SER A 36 -24.99 33.88 -4.12
CA SER A 36 -26.34 33.78 -4.69
C SER A 36 -26.62 34.68 -5.89
N GLY A 37 -25.76 35.68 -6.15
CA GLY A 37 -25.92 36.63 -7.25
C GLY A 37 -27.10 37.61 -7.10
N VAL A 38 -27.82 37.57 -5.97
CA VAL A 38 -28.98 38.45 -5.72
C VAL A 38 -28.51 39.89 -5.47
N ILE A 39 -28.87 40.81 -6.38
CA ILE A 39 -28.53 42.23 -6.28
C ILE A 39 -29.62 42.98 -5.48
N GLY A 40 -29.22 43.76 -4.46
CA GLY A 40 -30.11 44.73 -3.81
C GLY A 40 -30.87 44.24 -2.56
N LYS A 41 -30.57 43.06 -2.01
CA LYS A 41 -31.05 42.68 -0.66
C LYS A 41 -30.41 43.58 0.39
N SER A 42 -31.23 44.19 1.24
CA SER A 42 -30.78 44.95 2.42
C SER A 42 -30.21 43.99 3.46
N ALA A 43 -29.23 44.45 4.24
CA ALA A 43 -28.48 43.63 5.20
C ALA A 43 -29.41 42.77 6.08
N ALA A 44 -29.38 41.45 5.89
CA ALA A 44 -29.97 40.50 6.82
C ALA A 44 -28.97 40.29 7.97
N ILE A 45 -28.72 41.35 8.75
CA ILE A 45 -28.08 41.18 10.04
C ILE A 45 -29.11 40.47 10.91
N THR A 46 -28.89 39.21 11.30
CA THR A 46 -29.41 38.64 12.57
C THR A 46 -29.06 37.15 12.75
N ALA A 47 -27.78 36.85 12.96
CA ALA A 47 -27.49 36.04 14.14
C ALA A 47 -27.05 37.06 15.21
N PRO A 48 -27.84 37.33 16.27
CA PRO A 48 -27.30 38.12 17.37
C PRO A 48 -25.97 37.47 17.78
N PRO A 49 -24.91 38.24 18.06
CA PRO A 49 -23.73 37.66 18.68
C PRO A 49 -24.26 36.87 19.88
N THR A 50 -24.04 35.56 19.89
CA THR A 50 -24.31 34.79 21.10
C THR A 50 -23.58 35.54 22.21
N ASN A 51 -24.26 35.85 23.31
CA ASN A 51 -23.64 36.57 24.43
C ASN A 51 -22.49 35.70 24.96
N LYS A 52 -21.32 35.82 24.34
CA LYS A 52 -20.14 35.05 24.70
C LYS A 52 -19.62 35.64 25.99
N SER A 53 -19.69 34.86 27.06
CA SER A 53 -18.85 35.09 28.22
C SER A 53 -17.41 35.27 27.74
N ALA A 54 -16.67 36.24 28.27
CA ALA A 54 -15.29 36.55 27.87
C ALA A 54 -14.28 35.38 28.02
N ASN A 55 -14.72 34.21 28.51
CA ASN A 55 -13.90 33.05 28.87
C ASN A 55 -14.43 31.72 28.25
N ILE A 56 -14.81 31.67 26.97
CA ILE A 56 -15.08 30.38 26.31
C ILE A 56 -13.74 29.66 26.07
N GLU A 57 -13.57 28.48 26.67
CA GLU A 57 -12.37 27.67 26.55
C GLU A 57 -12.18 27.15 25.10
N LYS A 58 -10.97 27.30 24.55
CA LYS A 58 -10.61 26.74 23.24
C LYS A 58 -10.53 25.21 23.35
N LYS A 59 -11.22 24.50 22.46
CA LYS A 59 -11.26 23.03 22.40
C LYS A 59 -10.21 22.41 21.48
N SER A 60 -9.57 23.23 20.65
CA SER A 60 -8.52 22.81 19.73
C SER A 60 -7.60 23.98 19.38
N THR A 61 -6.42 23.63 18.87
CA THR A 61 -5.46 24.60 18.33
C THR A 61 -5.50 24.51 16.81
N PHE A 62 -5.64 25.66 16.15
CA PHE A 62 -5.52 25.77 14.69
C PHE A 62 -4.29 26.60 14.36
N ILE A 63 -3.53 26.17 13.35
CA ILE A 63 -2.29 26.83 12.90
C ILE A 63 -2.47 27.16 11.43
N ILE A 64 -2.48 28.44 11.09
CA ILE A 64 -2.72 28.91 9.72
C ILE A 64 -1.40 29.29 9.07
N ASN A 65 -1.16 28.76 7.88
CA ASN A 65 -0.19 29.26 6.94
C ASN A 65 -0.89 30.18 5.93
N TYR A 66 -0.49 31.44 5.88
CA TYR A 66 -1.00 32.43 4.92
C TYR A 66 -0.12 32.43 3.67
N ASN A 67 -0.44 31.56 2.72
CA ASN A 67 0.26 31.45 1.45
C ASN A 67 -0.40 32.36 0.41
N THR A 68 0.31 33.30 -0.21
CA THR A 68 -0.24 34.29 -1.15
C THR A 68 -1.39 35.20 -0.65
N VAL A 69 -1.90 35.02 0.57
CA VAL A 69 -2.99 35.82 1.17
C VAL A 69 -2.50 37.22 1.56
N PRO A 70 -3.10 38.32 1.03
CA PRO A 70 -2.70 39.67 1.40
C PRO A 70 -2.96 39.97 2.89
N LEU A 71 -2.09 40.78 3.50
CA LEU A 71 -2.16 41.11 4.94
C LEU A 71 -3.52 41.66 5.40
N SER A 72 -4.23 42.40 4.54
CA SER A 72 -5.55 42.96 4.86
C SER A 72 -6.66 41.91 5.03
N TYR A 73 -6.48 40.70 4.51
CA TYR A 73 -7.46 39.61 4.56
C TYR A 73 -7.28 38.73 5.79
N GLN A 74 -6.06 38.67 6.33
CA GLN A 74 -5.68 37.77 7.41
C GLN A 74 -6.53 37.95 8.69
N PRO A 75 -6.93 39.17 9.12
CA PRO A 75 -7.75 39.34 10.32
C PRO A 75 -9.12 38.63 10.23
N ALA A 76 -9.78 38.69 9.08
CA ALA A 76 -11.07 38.02 8.88
C ALA A 76 -10.93 36.50 8.89
N ILE A 77 -9.87 35.97 8.27
CA ILE A 77 -9.55 34.53 8.27
C ILE A 77 -9.21 34.06 9.68
N GLN A 78 -8.39 34.82 10.42
CA GLN A 78 -8.03 34.50 11.80
C GLN A 78 -9.27 34.50 12.71
N ALA A 79 -10.18 35.46 12.55
CA ALA A 79 -11.42 35.51 13.32
C ALA A 79 -12.35 34.31 13.06
N ALA A 80 -12.40 33.79 11.83
CA ALA A 80 -13.11 32.56 11.50
C ALA A 80 -12.47 31.33 12.17
N VAL A 81 -11.14 31.24 12.16
CA VAL A 81 -10.39 30.15 12.82
C VAL A 81 -10.54 30.18 14.34
N ASP A 82 -10.46 31.37 14.95
CA ASP A 82 -10.68 31.54 16.38
C ASP A 82 -12.10 31.12 16.79
N SER A 83 -13.08 31.33 15.91
CA SER A 83 -14.44 30.82 16.11
C SER A 83 -14.45 29.28 16.14
N TRP A 84 -13.95 28.61 15.10
CA TRP A 84 -13.92 27.14 15.03
C TRP A 84 -13.12 26.48 16.16
N SER A 85 -12.07 27.13 16.67
CA SER A 85 -11.28 26.66 17.82
C SER A 85 -12.12 26.42 19.09
N GLN A 86 -13.31 27.03 19.19
CA GLN A 86 -14.23 26.89 20.32
C GLN A 86 -15.23 25.73 20.14
N TYR A 87 -15.41 25.24 18.91
CA TYR A 87 -16.48 24.28 18.57
C TYR A 87 -15.96 22.90 18.17
N PHE A 88 -14.82 22.81 17.48
CA PHE A 88 -14.21 21.54 17.10
C PHE A 88 -13.21 21.08 18.17
N SER A 89 -13.35 19.84 18.66
CA SER A 89 -12.51 19.30 19.72
C SER A 89 -11.39 18.44 19.15
N SER A 90 -10.14 18.80 19.44
CA SER A 90 -8.97 18.01 19.04
C SER A 90 -7.79 18.29 19.96
N SER A 91 -7.12 17.22 20.41
CA SER A 91 -5.84 17.32 21.10
C SER A 91 -4.64 17.49 20.15
N VAL A 92 -4.87 17.31 18.84
CA VAL A 92 -3.87 17.47 17.78
C VAL A 92 -4.10 18.82 17.10
N PRO A 93 -3.06 19.66 16.92
CA PRO A 93 -3.19 20.90 16.17
C PRO A 93 -3.70 20.66 14.74
N ILE A 94 -4.59 21.53 14.26
CA ILE A 94 -5.15 21.47 12.91
C ILE A 94 -4.44 22.53 12.06
N ARG A 95 -3.65 22.10 11.10
CA ARG A 95 -2.90 22.97 10.19
C ARG A 95 -3.73 23.31 8.97
N ILE A 96 -3.80 24.60 8.66
CA ILE A 96 -4.53 25.14 7.52
C ILE A 96 -3.52 25.80 6.57
N ASP A 97 -3.61 25.52 5.28
CA ASP A 97 -2.95 26.32 4.24
C ASP A 97 -4.00 27.14 3.49
N ALA A 98 -3.98 28.46 3.71
CA ALA A 98 -4.91 29.40 3.09
C ALA A 98 -4.21 30.09 1.92
N THR A 99 -4.85 30.09 0.75
CA THR A 99 -4.36 30.70 -0.48
C THR A 99 -5.31 31.73 -1.05
N TYR A 100 -4.76 32.72 -1.74
CA TYR A 100 -5.50 33.75 -2.47
C TYR A 100 -5.10 33.74 -3.94
N GLY A 101 -6.05 33.46 -4.83
CA GLY A 101 -5.75 33.28 -6.26
C GLY A 101 -7.00 33.18 -7.12
N ARG A 102 -6.83 33.20 -8.44
CA ARG A 102 -7.97 33.15 -9.38
C ARG A 102 -8.66 31.79 -9.31
N GLN A 103 -9.99 31.76 -9.29
CA GLN A 103 -10.80 30.55 -9.49
C GLN A 103 -11.48 30.57 -10.87
N SER A 104 -12.05 29.42 -11.25
CA SER A 104 -12.65 29.17 -12.57
C SER A 104 -13.92 29.99 -12.85
N SER A 105 -14.60 30.49 -11.82
CA SER A 105 -15.86 31.24 -11.93
C SER A 105 -15.87 32.45 -11.00
N LEU A 106 -16.63 33.50 -11.39
CA LEU A 106 -16.95 34.64 -10.52
C LEU A 106 -18.00 34.29 -9.45
N GLY A 107 -18.78 33.23 -9.67
CA GLY A 107 -19.79 32.77 -8.72
C GLY A 107 -19.21 32.05 -7.50
N ILE A 108 -17.97 31.55 -7.58
CA ILE A 108 -17.30 30.86 -6.47
C ILE A 108 -16.71 31.90 -5.53
N LEU A 109 -17.09 31.89 -4.26
CA LEU A 109 -16.55 32.81 -3.25
C LEU A 109 -15.21 32.29 -2.71
N ALA A 110 -15.16 31.01 -2.36
CA ALA A 110 -13.97 30.28 -1.98
C ALA A 110 -14.16 28.77 -2.26
N SER A 111 -13.13 27.99 -1.98
CA SER A 111 -13.19 26.53 -1.95
C SER A 111 -12.28 25.95 -0.88
N SER A 112 -12.60 24.74 -0.41
CA SER A 112 -11.89 24.07 0.67
C SER A 112 -11.78 22.57 0.45
N SER A 113 -10.73 21.98 1.00
CA SER A 113 -10.50 20.54 0.98
C SER A 113 -9.90 20.08 2.31
N PRO A 114 -10.31 18.92 2.86
CA PRO A 114 -9.65 18.27 3.99
C PRO A 114 -8.30 17.63 3.61
N VAL A 115 -7.80 17.86 2.37
CA VAL A 115 -6.52 17.40 1.80
C VAL A 115 -6.45 15.90 1.57
N LYS A 116 -6.78 15.10 2.58
CA LYS A 116 -6.83 13.64 2.55
C LYS A 116 -8.01 13.08 3.33
N PHE A 117 -8.32 11.82 3.02
CA PHE A 117 -9.12 10.95 3.87
C PHE A 117 -8.30 9.74 4.35
N PHE A 118 -8.64 9.22 5.53
CA PHE A 118 -7.97 8.09 6.18
C PHE A 118 -8.95 6.95 6.48
N LEU A 119 -8.60 5.72 6.12
CA LEU A 119 -9.49 4.56 6.33
C LEU A 119 -9.53 4.17 7.81
N GLY A 120 -10.72 4.14 8.41
CA GLY A 120 -10.92 3.93 9.86
C GLY A 120 -10.34 2.63 10.42
N SER A 121 -10.28 1.55 9.62
CA SER A 121 -9.65 0.29 10.03
C SER A 121 -8.12 0.35 10.14
N THR A 122 -7.49 1.43 9.69
CA THR A 122 -6.03 1.55 9.60
C THR A 122 -5.40 2.49 10.63
N PHE A 123 -6.21 3.10 11.49
CA PHE A 123 -5.73 3.91 12.61
C PHE A 123 -6.55 3.64 13.88
N SER A 124 -5.93 3.86 15.05
CA SER A 124 -6.62 3.68 16.33
C SER A 124 -7.71 4.73 16.52
N GLY A 125 -8.91 4.33 16.96
CA GLY A 125 -9.98 5.28 17.28
C GLY A 125 -10.93 5.58 16.13
N GLY A 126 -10.74 4.99 14.94
CA GLY A 126 -11.72 5.04 13.85
C GLY A 126 -13.06 4.41 14.26
N PRO A 127 -14.18 5.15 14.26
CA PRO A 127 -15.48 4.63 14.71
C PRO A 127 -16.06 3.50 13.84
N ASP A 128 -15.69 3.47 12.56
CA ASP A 128 -16.11 2.46 11.58
C ASP A 128 -14.95 2.07 10.68
N ASN A 129 -14.87 0.79 10.32
CA ASN A 129 -13.74 0.20 9.62
C ASN A 129 -13.71 0.50 8.11
N ASP A 130 -14.87 0.79 7.53
CA ASP A 130 -15.06 0.91 6.08
C ASP A 130 -15.21 2.37 5.61
N ILE A 131 -15.07 3.32 6.54
CA ILE A 131 -15.28 4.75 6.30
C ILE A 131 -13.95 5.51 6.25
N TRP A 132 -13.90 6.50 5.36
CA TRP A 132 -12.75 7.36 5.11
C TRP A 132 -12.91 8.72 5.78
N TYR A 133 -12.17 8.95 6.87
CA TYR A 133 -12.29 10.13 7.72
C TYR A 133 -11.42 11.28 7.22
N PRO A 134 -11.94 12.52 7.13
CA PRO A 134 -11.18 13.73 6.78
C PRO A 134 -9.98 13.92 7.70
N SER A 135 -8.86 14.46 7.20
CA SER A 135 -7.58 14.58 7.95
C SER A 135 -7.73 15.12 9.37
N ALA A 136 -8.43 16.25 9.56
CA ALA A 136 -8.64 16.84 10.88
C ALA A 136 -9.43 15.93 11.83
N MET A 137 -10.48 15.26 11.35
CA MET A 137 -11.27 14.29 12.12
C MET A 137 -10.45 13.05 12.45
N ALA A 138 -9.74 12.49 11.47
CA ALA A 138 -8.90 11.31 11.66
C ALA A 138 -7.81 11.55 12.71
N ASN A 139 -7.13 12.71 12.65
CA ASN A 139 -6.13 13.11 13.64
C ASN A 139 -6.74 13.29 15.04
N ALA A 140 -7.92 13.91 15.13
CA ALA A 140 -8.64 14.09 16.40
C ALA A 140 -9.06 12.75 17.03
N LEU A 141 -9.57 11.82 16.21
CA LEU A 141 -9.95 10.46 16.63
C LEU A 141 -8.73 9.62 17.03
N ALA A 142 -7.66 9.71 16.26
CA ALA A 142 -6.39 9.01 16.51
C ALA A 142 -5.59 9.59 17.68
N LYS A 143 -5.89 10.83 18.09
CA LYS A 143 -5.13 11.62 19.07
C LYS A 143 -3.65 11.77 18.67
N LYS A 144 -3.36 11.68 17.38
CA LYS A 144 -2.02 11.76 16.79
C LYS A 144 -2.14 12.29 15.35
N ASP A 145 -1.17 13.07 14.92
CA ASP A 145 -1.01 13.45 13.51
C ASP A 145 -0.63 12.24 12.65
N LEU A 146 -1.51 11.86 11.72
CA LEU A 146 -1.36 10.74 10.81
C LEU A 146 -0.56 11.11 9.54
N ASP A 147 -0.37 12.39 9.24
CA ASP A 147 0.39 12.89 8.08
C ASP A 147 1.08 14.23 8.37
N ILE A 148 2.24 14.13 9.04
CA ILE A 148 3.06 15.29 9.40
C ILE A 148 3.51 16.15 8.20
N SER A 149 3.49 15.60 6.98
CA SER A 149 4.03 16.28 5.79
C SER A 149 3.02 17.24 5.14
N ASN A 150 1.72 17.06 5.37
CA ASN A 150 0.66 17.82 4.72
C ASN A 150 -0.24 18.50 5.74
N PRO A 151 -0.80 19.70 5.47
CA PRO A 151 -1.81 20.29 6.35
C PRO A 151 -3.10 19.47 6.36
N GLU A 152 -3.92 19.64 7.40
CA GLU A 152 -5.22 18.98 7.48
C GLU A 152 -6.30 19.67 6.64
N ILE A 153 -6.15 20.96 6.36
CA ILE A 153 -7.13 21.76 5.59
C ILE A 153 -6.40 22.65 4.60
N THR A 154 -6.95 22.79 3.40
CA THR A 154 -6.54 23.81 2.42
C THR A 154 -7.73 24.66 2.02
N ILE A 155 -7.53 25.98 1.94
CA ILE A 155 -8.56 26.95 1.54
C ILE A 155 -8.05 27.80 0.37
N ARG A 156 -8.92 28.07 -0.61
CA ARG A 156 -8.65 28.93 -1.77
C ARG A 156 -9.67 30.05 -1.84
N ILE A 157 -9.22 31.27 -1.57
CA ILE A 157 -10.05 32.48 -1.65
C ILE A 157 -9.99 33.00 -3.08
N ASN A 158 -11.17 33.24 -3.68
CA ASN A 158 -11.23 33.68 -5.06
C ASN A 158 -10.83 35.16 -5.22
N SER A 159 -9.66 35.38 -5.80
CA SER A 159 -9.16 36.74 -6.09
C SER A 159 -9.96 37.47 -7.19
N ASN A 160 -10.86 36.80 -7.92
CA ASN A 160 -11.67 37.48 -8.94
C ASN A 160 -12.79 38.34 -8.33
N ILE A 161 -13.15 38.11 -7.06
CA ILE A 161 -14.26 38.79 -6.37
C ILE A 161 -13.78 39.84 -5.35
N THR A 162 -12.50 40.25 -5.39
CA THR A 162 -11.92 41.25 -4.47
C THR A 162 -12.82 42.47 -4.22
N PRO A 163 -13.41 43.12 -5.25
CA PRO A 163 -14.21 44.33 -5.03
C PRO A 163 -15.52 44.05 -4.29
N LEU A 164 -15.92 42.78 -4.20
CA LEU A 164 -17.17 42.32 -3.59
C LEU A 164 -16.95 41.78 -2.17
N LEU A 165 -15.73 41.79 -1.63
CA LEU A 165 -15.43 41.25 -0.31
C LEU A 165 -15.41 42.33 0.77
N TYR A 166 -16.15 42.09 1.85
CA TYR A 166 -16.05 42.82 3.10
C TYR A 166 -15.05 42.13 4.03
N LEU A 167 -14.01 42.86 4.44
CA LEU A 167 -12.91 42.33 5.26
C LEU A 167 -13.08 42.64 6.76
N GLY A 168 -14.12 43.39 7.14
CA GLY A 168 -14.35 43.77 8.53
C GLY A 168 -14.90 42.61 9.37
N THR A 169 -14.42 42.49 10.60
CA THR A 169 -14.87 41.45 11.56
C THR A 169 -15.97 41.94 12.50
N ASP A 170 -16.45 43.17 12.32
CA ASP A 170 -17.40 43.86 13.21
C ASP A 170 -18.88 43.46 13.01
N GLY A 171 -19.16 42.66 11.98
CA GLY A 171 -20.51 42.20 11.66
C GLY A 171 -21.35 43.18 10.85
N LYS A 172 -20.75 44.27 10.34
CA LYS A 172 -21.45 45.35 9.63
C LYS A 172 -21.22 45.27 8.12
N CYS A 173 -21.31 44.07 7.55
CA CYS A 173 -21.12 43.86 6.12
C CYS A 173 -22.14 44.71 5.31
N PRO A 174 -21.68 45.64 4.45
CA PRO A 174 -22.57 46.48 3.65
C PRO A 174 -23.41 45.67 2.65
N ALA A 175 -24.58 46.22 2.29
CA ALA A 175 -25.40 45.67 1.23
C ALA A 175 -24.59 45.53 -0.07
N GLY A 176 -24.69 44.37 -0.73
CA GLY A 176 -24.01 44.07 -1.99
C GLY A 176 -22.56 43.55 -1.86
N LEU A 177 -22.01 43.45 -0.65
CA LEU A 177 -20.72 42.80 -0.40
C LEU A 177 -20.90 41.45 0.30
N TYR A 178 -19.94 40.55 0.14
CA TYR A 178 -19.86 39.26 0.85
C TYR A 178 -18.89 39.35 2.02
N ASP A 179 -19.31 38.91 3.20
CA ASP A 179 -18.47 38.92 4.40
C ASP A 179 -17.41 37.81 4.35
N LEU A 180 -16.12 38.18 4.33
CA LEU A 180 -15.04 37.21 4.21
C LEU A 180 -14.97 36.26 5.42
N GLN A 181 -15.24 36.76 6.63
CA GLN A 181 -15.23 35.90 7.82
C GLN A 181 -16.32 34.82 7.72
N SER A 182 -17.52 35.17 7.27
CA SER A 182 -18.61 34.21 6.99
C SER A 182 -18.19 33.14 5.99
N ILE A 183 -17.59 33.55 4.86
CA ILE A 183 -17.09 32.64 3.83
C ILE A 183 -16.08 31.66 4.45
N ILE A 184 -15.11 32.14 5.21
CA ILE A 184 -14.08 31.27 5.79
C ILE A 184 -14.66 30.34 6.89
N ILE A 185 -15.65 30.79 7.67
CA ILE A 185 -16.36 29.91 8.62
C ILE A 185 -17.00 28.74 7.90
N HIS A 186 -17.64 28.99 6.76
CA HIS A 186 -18.24 27.96 5.92
C HIS A 186 -17.17 27.00 5.36
N GLU A 187 -16.12 27.53 4.75
CA GLU A 187 -15.04 26.72 4.14
C GLU A 187 -14.29 25.84 5.13
N LEU A 188 -14.12 26.31 6.36
CA LEU A 188 -13.53 25.51 7.44
C LEU A 188 -14.42 24.30 7.79
N ALA A 189 -15.74 24.40 7.69
CA ALA A 189 -16.62 23.26 7.93
C ALA A 189 -16.39 22.13 6.91
N HIS A 190 -16.22 22.45 5.63
CA HIS A 190 -15.86 21.47 4.60
C HIS A 190 -14.51 20.81 4.90
N GLY A 191 -13.49 21.61 5.23
CA GLY A 191 -12.17 21.09 5.62
C GLY A 191 -12.21 20.22 6.89
N LEU A 192 -13.14 20.48 7.80
CA LEU A 192 -13.37 19.66 8.98
C LEU A 192 -14.19 18.41 8.71
N GLY A 193 -14.85 18.27 7.56
CA GLY A 193 -15.55 17.04 7.18
C GLY A 193 -17.00 17.18 6.75
N PHE A 194 -17.53 18.40 6.62
CA PHE A 194 -18.86 18.64 6.03
C PHE A 194 -18.79 18.49 4.50
N ILE A 195 -18.40 17.32 4.01
CA ILE A 195 -18.18 17.07 2.59
C ILE A 195 -18.46 15.60 2.28
N SER A 196 -19.21 15.39 1.21
CA SER A 196 -19.48 14.10 0.60
C SER A 196 -18.45 13.82 -0.50
N ASN A 197 -18.12 12.55 -0.76
CA ASN A 197 -17.14 12.16 -1.78
C ASN A 197 -17.84 11.52 -3.00
N ASP A 198 -18.89 12.18 -3.45
CA ASP A 198 -19.75 11.77 -4.54
C ASP A 198 -19.40 12.49 -5.87
N ASP A 199 -19.78 11.87 -6.98
CA ASP A 199 -19.72 12.47 -8.32
C ASP A 199 -20.76 11.82 -9.25
N ILE A 200 -21.18 12.53 -10.30
CA ILE A 200 -21.97 11.98 -11.41
C ILE A 200 -21.20 12.13 -12.72
N LEU A 201 -20.80 10.98 -13.29
CA LEU A 201 -20.09 10.94 -14.56
C LEU A 201 -20.83 10.02 -15.55
N TYR A 202 -21.11 10.54 -16.75
CA TYR A 202 -21.87 9.85 -17.81
C TYR A 202 -23.23 9.27 -17.35
N GLY A 203 -23.90 9.95 -16.41
CA GLY A 203 -25.19 9.52 -15.86
C GLY A 203 -25.11 8.46 -14.76
N TYR A 204 -23.91 8.05 -14.34
CA TYR A 204 -23.68 7.16 -13.22
C TYR A 204 -23.16 7.94 -12.02
N GLY A 205 -23.82 7.79 -10.88
CA GLY A 205 -23.39 8.35 -9.60
C GLY A 205 -22.36 7.42 -8.98
N SER A 206 -21.35 7.97 -8.32
CA SER A 206 -20.29 7.21 -7.67
C SER A 206 -19.90 7.81 -6.34
N ILE A 207 -19.68 6.94 -5.35
CA ILE A 207 -19.00 7.22 -4.08
C ILE A 207 -17.95 6.11 -3.94
N GLN A 208 -16.68 6.40 -4.21
CA GLN A 208 -15.63 5.37 -4.18
C GLN A 208 -15.01 5.19 -2.80
N GLN A 209 -14.96 6.27 -2.01
CA GLN A 209 -14.49 6.25 -0.63
C GLN A 209 -15.47 7.02 0.25
N ALA A 210 -16.47 6.29 0.73
CA ALA A 210 -17.52 6.87 1.55
C ALA A 210 -16.94 7.51 2.82
N THR A 211 -17.32 8.76 3.03
CA THR A 211 -16.99 9.57 4.19
C THR A 211 -18.02 9.35 5.30
N PRO A 212 -17.77 9.86 6.52
CA PRO A 212 -18.81 9.93 7.53
C PRO A 212 -20.06 10.69 7.04
N PHE A 213 -19.89 11.71 6.20
CA PHE A 213 -21.01 12.49 5.66
C PHE A 213 -21.95 11.61 4.82
N ASP A 214 -21.37 10.82 3.89
CA ASP A 214 -22.10 9.84 3.06
C ASP A 214 -22.85 8.80 3.90
N ALA A 215 -22.26 8.42 5.05
CA ALA A 215 -22.82 7.43 5.95
C ALA A 215 -24.03 7.93 6.75
N TYR A 216 -24.07 9.24 7.03
CA TYR A 216 -25.19 9.87 7.74
C TYR A 216 -26.26 10.44 6.80
N ALA A 217 -25.96 10.66 5.52
CA ALA A 217 -26.93 10.98 4.49
C ALA A 217 -27.85 9.77 4.23
N GLN A 218 -29.16 9.99 4.29
CA GLN A 218 -30.18 8.95 4.11
C GLN A 218 -31.18 9.31 3.02
N LEU A 219 -31.62 8.27 2.30
CA LEU A 219 -32.76 8.32 1.41
C LEU A 219 -34.06 8.37 2.21
N SER A 220 -35.16 8.65 1.50
CA SER A 220 -36.50 8.77 2.11
C SER A 220 -37.01 7.46 2.73
N ASP A 221 -36.51 6.30 2.31
CA ASP A 221 -36.81 4.99 2.88
C ASP A 221 -35.95 4.64 4.12
N GLY A 222 -35.03 5.52 4.50
CA GLY A 222 -34.12 5.34 5.65
C GLY A 222 -32.82 4.60 5.33
N SER A 223 -32.63 4.11 4.09
CA SER A 223 -31.35 3.56 3.65
C SER A 223 -30.26 4.64 3.59
N ARG A 224 -28.99 4.27 3.80
CA ARG A 224 -27.87 5.21 3.75
C ARG A 224 -27.44 5.40 2.30
N LEU A 225 -27.04 6.63 1.96
CA LEU A 225 -26.52 6.95 0.63
C LEU A 225 -25.31 6.09 0.27
N MET A 226 -24.37 5.93 1.22
CA MET A 226 -23.16 5.12 1.04
C MET A 226 -23.40 3.64 0.73
N ASP A 227 -24.61 3.12 1.01
CA ASP A 227 -24.92 1.70 0.84
C ASP A 227 -25.31 1.38 -0.60
N LEU A 228 -25.68 2.37 -1.41
CA LEU A 228 -25.99 2.19 -2.83
C LEU A 228 -24.76 1.69 -3.60
N ASN A 229 -25.02 0.93 -4.67
CA ASN A 229 -23.96 0.45 -5.54
C ASN A 229 -23.25 1.64 -6.21
N SER A 230 -21.94 1.54 -6.36
CA SER A 230 -21.10 2.61 -6.88
C SER A 230 -20.09 2.03 -7.89
N PRO A 231 -20.04 2.52 -9.14
CA PRO A 231 -20.96 3.49 -9.74
C PRO A 231 -22.34 2.89 -10.09
N SER A 232 -23.42 3.67 -10.06
CA SER A 232 -24.76 3.22 -10.49
C SER A 232 -25.70 4.36 -10.90
N ILE A 233 -26.75 4.04 -11.67
CA ILE A 233 -27.81 5.01 -12.06
C ILE A 233 -28.67 5.34 -10.84
N GLU A 234 -28.92 4.35 -9.99
CA GLU A 234 -29.68 4.50 -8.75
C GLU A 234 -29.01 5.50 -7.81
N LEU A 235 -27.67 5.45 -7.71
CA LEU A 235 -26.91 6.45 -6.95
C LEU A 235 -26.99 7.83 -7.61
N ALA A 236 -26.90 7.95 -8.94
CA ALA A 236 -27.08 9.24 -9.63
C ALA A 236 -28.43 9.88 -9.28
N GLN A 237 -29.51 9.08 -9.31
CA GLN A 237 -30.85 9.52 -8.95
C GLN A 237 -30.95 9.94 -7.49
N ALA A 238 -30.30 9.21 -6.58
CA ALA A 238 -30.29 9.55 -5.15
C ALA A 238 -29.58 10.88 -4.87
N LEU A 239 -28.48 11.18 -5.57
CA LEU A 239 -27.72 12.43 -5.43
C LEU A 239 -28.52 13.67 -5.90
N THR A 240 -29.51 13.50 -6.77
CA THR A 240 -30.41 14.56 -7.27
C THR A 240 -31.83 14.45 -6.74
N SER A 241 -32.03 13.68 -5.67
CA SER A 241 -33.33 13.47 -5.02
C SER A 241 -33.22 13.73 -3.54
N LYS A 242 -34.35 13.92 -2.85
CA LYS A 242 -34.41 14.23 -1.42
C LYS A 242 -33.52 13.31 -0.58
N LEU A 243 -32.49 13.91 0.04
CA LEU A 243 -31.67 13.30 1.08
C LEU A 243 -31.82 14.05 2.40
N VAL A 244 -31.73 13.32 3.50
CA VAL A 244 -31.85 13.86 4.86
C VAL A 244 -30.71 13.39 5.75
N TRP A 245 -30.36 14.18 6.76
CA TRP A 245 -29.37 13.82 7.77
C TRP A 245 -29.96 12.93 8.86
N SER A 246 -29.25 11.85 9.22
CA SER A 246 -29.72 10.84 10.17
C SER A 246 -29.07 10.88 11.55
N GLY A 247 -28.10 11.77 11.77
CA GLY A 247 -27.38 11.86 13.03
C GLY A 247 -28.22 12.44 14.16
N ALA A 248 -28.14 11.82 15.34
CA ALA A 248 -29.00 12.14 16.47
C ALA A 248 -28.80 13.57 16.98
N ARG A 249 -27.56 14.08 16.95
CA ARG A 249 -27.26 15.45 17.38
C ARG A 249 -27.79 16.46 16.36
N GLY A 250 -27.60 16.22 15.07
CA GLY A 250 -28.16 17.07 14.00
C GLY A 250 -29.69 17.12 14.04
N ILE A 251 -30.34 15.97 14.25
CA ILE A 251 -31.80 15.89 14.44
C ILE A 251 -32.24 16.72 15.66
N ALA A 252 -31.56 16.58 16.80
CA ALA A 252 -31.88 17.35 18.00
C ALA A 252 -31.68 18.86 17.80
N ALA A 253 -30.60 19.26 17.13
CA ALA A 253 -30.31 20.65 16.80
C ALA A 253 -31.32 21.26 15.80
N ASN A 254 -32.03 20.42 15.06
CA ASN A 254 -33.10 20.79 14.15
C ASN A 254 -34.50 20.41 14.68
N ASN A 255 -34.71 20.59 16.00
CA ASN A 255 -36.02 20.42 16.66
C ASN A 255 -36.66 19.04 16.48
N GLY A 256 -35.85 17.98 16.41
CA GLY A 256 -36.33 16.61 16.24
C GLY A 256 -36.64 16.22 14.80
N VAL A 257 -36.43 17.11 13.84
CA VAL A 257 -36.65 16.86 12.41
C VAL A 257 -35.32 16.57 11.73
N LYS A 258 -35.26 15.52 10.90
CA LYS A 258 -34.06 15.22 10.09
C LYS A 258 -33.71 16.42 9.19
N PRO A 259 -32.51 17.02 9.32
CA PRO A 259 -32.08 18.11 8.46
C PRO A 259 -32.15 17.72 6.97
N LEU A 260 -32.63 18.63 6.13
CA LEU A 260 -32.71 18.43 4.67
C LEU A 260 -31.38 18.81 4.02
N LEU A 261 -30.86 17.94 3.16
CA LEU A 261 -29.63 18.20 2.40
C LEU A 261 -29.95 18.83 1.05
N TYR A 262 -29.02 19.64 0.52
CA TYR A 262 -29.14 20.28 -0.78
C TYR A 262 -28.91 19.27 -1.91
N THR A 263 -29.99 18.82 -2.52
CA THR A 263 -29.99 17.85 -3.63
C THR A 263 -30.74 18.43 -4.83
N PRO A 264 -30.15 19.38 -5.56
CA PRO A 264 -30.78 20.00 -6.73
C PRO A 264 -31.00 18.98 -7.85
N THR A 265 -31.91 19.31 -8.79
CA THR A 265 -32.13 18.48 -9.99
C THR A 265 -30.88 18.43 -10.87
N ASP A 266 -30.16 19.54 -10.97
CA ASP A 266 -28.89 19.64 -11.67
C ASP A 266 -27.75 19.40 -10.67
N TYR A 267 -27.08 18.27 -10.81
CA TYR A 267 -25.96 17.91 -9.96
C TYR A 267 -24.75 18.84 -10.17
N SER A 268 -24.16 19.30 -9.07
CA SER A 268 -22.95 20.11 -9.06
C SER A 268 -21.91 19.47 -8.15
N SER A 269 -20.81 18.97 -8.75
CA SER A 269 -19.73 18.30 -8.04
C SER A 269 -19.11 19.23 -6.97
N GLY A 270 -18.92 18.69 -5.76
CA GLY A 270 -18.42 19.45 -4.61
C GLY A 270 -19.42 20.42 -3.99
N SER A 271 -20.69 20.39 -4.42
CA SER A 271 -21.76 21.25 -3.88
C SER A 271 -23.03 20.48 -3.56
N SER A 272 -23.57 19.71 -4.50
CA SER A 272 -24.70 18.81 -4.24
C SER A 272 -24.35 17.85 -3.10
N VAL A 273 -25.34 17.52 -2.27
CA VAL A 273 -25.24 16.69 -1.05
C VAL A 273 -24.43 17.32 0.09
N SER A 274 -23.30 17.96 -0.21
CA SER A 274 -22.36 18.56 0.75
C SER A 274 -22.86 19.88 1.39
N HIS A 275 -24.14 20.20 1.26
CA HIS A 275 -24.76 21.41 1.82
C HIS A 275 -26.13 21.11 2.40
N LEU A 276 -26.63 22.04 3.22
CA LEU A 276 -28.00 22.08 3.70
C LEU A 276 -28.92 22.75 2.67
N ASP A 277 -30.17 22.30 2.63
CA ASP A 277 -31.17 22.86 1.72
C ASP A 277 -31.52 24.31 2.07
N ASP A 278 -31.39 25.22 1.10
CA ASP A 278 -31.60 26.65 1.31
C ASP A 278 -33.03 27.03 1.72
N ALA A 279 -34.03 26.29 1.24
CA ALA A 279 -35.43 26.60 1.54
C ALA A 279 -35.77 26.17 2.97
N ALA A 280 -35.21 25.06 3.43
CA ALA A 280 -35.31 24.59 4.80
C ALA A 280 -34.50 25.45 5.78
N PHE A 281 -33.38 26.02 5.34
CA PHE A 281 -32.47 26.83 6.16
C PHE A 281 -32.22 28.20 5.52
N PRO A 282 -33.23 29.08 5.46
CA PRO A 282 -33.13 30.34 4.73
C PRO A 282 -32.03 31.24 5.28
N SER A 283 -31.44 32.04 4.38
CA SER A 283 -30.41 33.03 4.66
C SER A 283 -30.79 33.95 5.84
N GLY A 284 -29.80 34.30 6.66
CA GLY A 284 -29.97 35.11 7.85
C GLY A 284 -30.42 34.34 9.10
N THR A 285 -30.49 33.01 9.05
CA THR A 285 -30.72 32.15 10.22
C THR A 285 -29.41 31.56 10.75
N VAL A 286 -29.35 31.23 12.05
CA VAL A 286 -28.15 30.64 12.68
C VAL A 286 -27.73 29.28 12.11
N ASN A 287 -28.62 28.61 11.37
CA ASN A 287 -28.38 27.30 10.76
C ASN A 287 -28.10 27.39 9.24
N ALA A 288 -28.10 28.59 8.66
CA ALA A 288 -27.81 28.79 7.25
C ALA A 288 -26.30 28.73 6.91
N VAL A 289 -25.42 28.55 7.91
CA VAL A 289 -23.95 28.57 7.69
C VAL A 289 -23.52 27.61 6.59
N MET A 290 -24.14 26.44 6.47
CA MET A 290 -23.79 25.40 5.48
C MET A 290 -24.80 25.25 4.34
N THR A 291 -25.56 26.30 3.99
CA THR A 291 -26.35 26.30 2.73
C THR A 291 -25.45 26.45 1.52
N HIS A 292 -25.90 26.02 0.34
CA HIS A 292 -25.02 25.96 -0.85
C HIS A 292 -24.57 27.32 -1.36
N GLN A 293 -25.33 28.37 -1.01
CA GLN A 293 -25.05 29.75 -1.38
C GLN A 293 -25.04 30.65 -0.15
N ILE A 294 -24.20 31.69 -0.22
CA ILE A 294 -24.18 32.81 0.73
C ILE A 294 -24.78 34.02 0.01
N ASP A 295 -25.70 34.74 0.68
CA ASP A 295 -26.25 36.00 0.18
C ASP A 295 -25.31 37.19 0.47
N PRO A 296 -25.31 38.25 -0.37
CA PRO A 296 -24.65 39.50 0.00
C PRO A 296 -25.19 40.05 1.34
N ALA A 297 -24.30 40.60 2.16
CA ALA A 297 -24.55 41.06 3.52
C ALA A 297 -25.00 39.98 4.52
N GLU A 298 -24.86 38.70 4.18
CA GLU A 298 -25.04 37.59 5.12
C GLU A 298 -23.81 37.44 6.03
N VAL A 299 -24.06 37.43 7.34
CA VAL A 299 -23.03 37.56 8.37
C VAL A 299 -23.12 36.41 9.37
N PHE A 300 -22.05 35.62 9.45
CA PHE A 300 -21.83 34.58 10.44
C PHE A 300 -20.59 34.89 11.27
N ARG A 301 -20.68 34.71 12.59
CA ARG A 301 -19.55 34.84 13.51
C ARG A 301 -19.26 33.54 14.26
N ASP A 302 -20.19 32.60 14.17
CA ASP A 302 -20.14 31.26 14.73
C ASP A 302 -20.59 30.25 13.65
N PRO A 303 -20.12 29.00 13.72
CA PRO A 303 -20.47 27.96 12.74
C PRO A 303 -21.93 27.47 12.81
N GLY A 304 -22.72 27.96 13.77
CA GLY A 304 -24.12 27.57 13.94
C GLY A 304 -24.30 26.22 14.66
N PRO A 305 -25.39 26.05 15.44
CA PRO A 305 -25.58 24.85 16.24
C PRO A 305 -25.80 23.58 15.40
N LEU A 306 -26.47 23.69 14.25
CA LEU A 306 -26.73 22.53 13.39
C LEU A 306 -25.45 21.96 12.75
N ALA A 307 -24.62 22.80 12.13
CA ALA A 307 -23.38 22.35 11.49
C ALA A 307 -22.42 21.71 12.52
N VAL A 308 -22.30 22.30 13.71
CA VAL A 308 -21.53 21.74 14.82
C VAL A 308 -22.09 20.38 15.26
N ALA A 309 -23.41 20.24 15.36
CA ALA A 309 -24.05 18.98 15.76
C ALA A 309 -23.83 17.87 14.72
N MET A 310 -23.89 18.19 13.42
CA MET A 310 -23.61 17.24 12.34
C MET A 310 -22.14 16.81 12.33
N LEU A 311 -21.18 17.73 12.52
CA LEU A 311 -19.77 17.37 12.68
C LEU A 311 -19.52 16.46 13.90
N GLN A 312 -20.25 16.69 15.00
CA GLN A 312 -20.16 15.81 16.18
C GLN A 312 -20.76 14.42 15.92
N ASP A 313 -21.84 14.31 15.14
CA ASP A 313 -22.35 13.01 14.71
C ASP A 313 -21.28 12.24 13.93
N MET A 314 -20.59 12.90 12.99
CA MET A 314 -19.52 12.30 12.16
C MET A 314 -18.29 11.81 12.94
N MET A 315 -18.11 12.26 14.19
CA MET A 315 -17.06 11.75 15.10
C MET A 315 -17.46 10.44 15.81
N THR A 316 -18.65 9.91 15.51
CA THR A 316 -19.18 8.67 16.09
C THR A 316 -19.49 7.64 15.01
N LYS A 317 -19.78 6.41 15.42
CA LYS A 317 -20.13 5.34 14.49
C LYS A 317 -21.50 5.66 13.88
N PRO A 318 -21.63 5.70 12.53
CA PRO A 318 -22.91 5.99 11.89
C PRO A 318 -23.94 4.89 12.14
N PRO A 319 -25.24 5.17 11.93
CA PRO A 319 -26.29 4.17 11.97
C PRO A 319 -25.94 2.97 11.10
N ALA A 320 -26.31 1.76 11.54
CA ALA A 320 -26.17 0.57 10.71
C ALA A 320 -27.04 0.70 9.45
N GLY A 321 -26.58 0.16 8.32
CA GLY A 321 -27.38 0.13 7.12
C GLY A 321 -28.58 -0.82 7.27
N ILE A 322 -29.63 -0.56 6.50
CA ILE A 322 -30.83 -1.38 6.46
C ILE A 322 -30.83 -2.19 5.17
N PRO A 323 -30.99 -3.53 5.22
CA PRO A 323 -31.03 -4.34 4.02
C PRO A 323 -32.30 -4.04 3.20
N ILE A 324 -32.16 -3.72 1.92
CA ILE A 324 -33.29 -3.45 1.00
C ILE A 324 -33.70 -4.67 0.14
N GLY A 325 -33.02 -5.80 0.31
CA GLY A 325 -33.32 -7.06 -0.39
C GLY A 325 -32.39 -8.18 0.05
N ILE A 326 -32.60 -9.40 -0.46
CA ILE A 326 -31.64 -10.50 -0.25
C ILE A 326 -30.35 -10.24 -1.03
N PRO A 327 -29.19 -10.80 -0.61
CA PRO A 327 -27.96 -10.68 -1.37
C PRO A 327 -28.05 -11.39 -2.72
N THR A 328 -27.40 -10.83 -3.75
CA THR A 328 -27.16 -11.55 -5.01
C THR A 328 -26.07 -12.61 -4.82
N VAL A 329 -25.83 -13.42 -5.86
CA VAL A 329 -24.83 -14.49 -5.81
C VAL A 329 -23.40 -13.95 -5.55
N PRO A 330 -22.60 -14.57 -4.67
CA PRO A 330 -21.17 -14.28 -4.56
C PRO A 330 -20.44 -14.43 -5.90
N ARG A 331 -19.39 -13.65 -6.13
CA ARG A 331 -18.69 -13.58 -7.43
C ARG A 331 -17.27 -14.12 -7.34
N ASN A 332 -16.67 -14.41 -8.50
CA ASN A 332 -15.26 -14.80 -8.64
C ASN A 332 -14.81 -15.90 -7.65
N VAL A 333 -15.70 -16.87 -7.43
CA VAL A 333 -15.53 -17.88 -6.40
C VAL A 333 -14.54 -18.95 -6.85
N LYS A 334 -13.46 -19.14 -6.08
CA LYS A 334 -12.40 -20.12 -6.35
C LYS A 334 -12.03 -20.89 -5.09
N ALA A 335 -11.58 -22.13 -5.29
CA ALA A 335 -10.97 -22.95 -4.26
C ALA A 335 -9.50 -23.20 -4.64
N LEU A 336 -8.61 -23.00 -3.66
CA LEU A 336 -7.17 -23.15 -3.81
C LEU A 336 -6.66 -24.33 -2.97
N VAL A 337 -5.73 -25.11 -3.53
CA VAL A 337 -5.19 -26.34 -2.93
C VAL A 337 -4.41 -26.07 -1.64
N GLY A 338 -4.74 -26.71 -0.51
CA GLY A 338 -4.00 -26.63 0.75
C GLY A 338 -3.58 -28.00 1.30
N ASP A 339 -2.86 -28.01 2.43
CA ASP A 339 -2.53 -29.25 3.16
C ASP A 339 -3.60 -29.56 4.20
N LYS A 340 -4.28 -30.70 4.03
CA LYS A 340 -5.48 -31.10 4.77
C LYS A 340 -6.54 -29.99 4.82
N SER A 341 -6.54 -29.14 3.80
CA SER A 341 -7.31 -27.90 3.74
C SER A 341 -7.50 -27.40 2.32
N ALA A 342 -8.41 -26.44 2.16
CA ALA A 342 -8.56 -25.62 0.96
C ALA A 342 -8.75 -24.15 1.36
N VAL A 343 -8.27 -23.22 0.55
CA VAL A 343 -8.49 -21.78 0.74
C VAL A 343 -9.54 -21.33 -0.26
N ILE A 344 -10.65 -20.80 0.22
CA ILE A 344 -11.77 -20.33 -0.59
C ILE A 344 -11.66 -18.82 -0.74
N THR A 345 -11.65 -18.34 -1.98
CA THR A 345 -11.61 -16.93 -2.31
C THR A 345 -12.85 -16.56 -3.10
N PHE A 346 -13.48 -15.45 -2.77
CA PHE A 346 -14.63 -14.92 -3.50
C PHE A 346 -14.73 -13.41 -3.29
N ASP A 347 -15.41 -12.77 -4.22
CA ASP A 347 -15.85 -11.38 -4.10
C ASP A 347 -17.28 -11.32 -3.54
N PRO A 348 -17.60 -10.28 -2.76
CA PRO A 348 -18.97 -10.03 -2.32
C PRO A 348 -19.96 -9.93 -3.50
N PRO A 349 -21.25 -10.20 -3.24
CA PRO A 349 -22.36 -9.88 -4.15
C PRO A 349 -22.27 -8.45 -4.66
N THR A 350 -22.77 -8.19 -5.87
CA THR A 350 -22.79 -6.82 -6.43
C THR A 350 -23.56 -5.85 -5.55
N ASN A 351 -24.62 -6.33 -4.89
CA ASN A 351 -25.47 -5.57 -3.99
C ASN A 351 -25.06 -5.74 -2.51
N ALA A 352 -23.83 -6.15 -2.19
CA ALA A 352 -23.45 -6.52 -0.83
C ALA A 352 -23.68 -5.41 0.21
N ARG A 353 -23.49 -4.14 -0.19
CA ARG A 353 -23.76 -2.97 0.65
C ARG A 353 -25.27 -2.73 0.82
N THR A 354 -26.05 -2.63 -0.25
CA THR A 354 -27.51 -2.45 -0.13
C THR A 354 -28.21 -3.63 0.56
N ALA A 355 -27.71 -4.85 0.39
CA ALA A 355 -28.20 -6.04 1.08
C ALA A 355 -27.65 -6.17 2.50
N GLN A 356 -26.69 -5.36 2.94
CA GLN A 356 -26.05 -5.47 4.26
C GLN A 356 -25.62 -6.92 4.57
N VAL A 357 -24.78 -7.50 3.71
CA VAL A 357 -24.35 -8.90 3.87
C VAL A 357 -23.66 -9.08 5.21
N THR A 358 -24.19 -10.01 6.01
CA THR A 358 -23.71 -10.27 7.38
C THR A 358 -22.76 -11.45 7.46
N SER A 359 -22.92 -12.42 6.56
CA SER A 359 -22.10 -13.63 6.54
C SER A 359 -22.19 -14.37 5.21
N TYR A 360 -21.27 -15.30 5.03
CA TYR A 360 -21.21 -16.26 3.94
C TYR A 360 -21.23 -17.66 4.52
N GLU A 361 -22.07 -18.54 3.98
CA GLU A 361 -22.06 -19.97 4.31
C GLU A 361 -21.32 -20.74 3.21
N ILE A 362 -20.32 -21.52 3.59
CA ILE A 362 -19.50 -22.34 2.70
C ILE A 362 -19.76 -23.81 3.02
N LYS A 363 -20.28 -24.58 2.07
CA LYS A 363 -20.51 -26.02 2.21
C LYS A 363 -19.51 -26.82 1.38
N VAL A 364 -19.02 -27.92 1.95
CA VAL A 364 -18.00 -28.80 1.34
C VAL A 364 -18.65 -30.04 0.74
N THR A 365 -18.25 -30.43 -0.47
CA THR A 365 -18.67 -31.68 -1.12
C THR A 365 -17.44 -32.46 -1.61
N PRO A 366 -17.29 -33.77 -1.32
CA PRO A 366 -18.11 -34.57 -0.42
C PRO A 366 -17.86 -34.23 1.06
N GLY A 367 -18.86 -34.46 1.91
CA GLY A 367 -18.77 -34.27 3.36
C GLY A 367 -19.97 -33.51 3.93
N ALA A 368 -19.97 -33.35 5.25
CA ALA A 368 -20.98 -32.59 5.99
C ALA A 368 -20.37 -31.36 6.68
N ILE A 369 -19.24 -30.86 6.17
CA ILE A 369 -18.59 -29.66 6.70
C ILE A 369 -19.31 -28.44 6.13
N SER A 370 -19.78 -27.56 7.02
CA SER A 370 -20.22 -26.20 6.70
C SER A 370 -19.41 -25.21 7.54
N LYS A 371 -19.03 -24.07 6.95
CA LYS A 371 -18.32 -23.00 7.65
C LYS A 371 -18.99 -21.66 7.34
N VAL A 372 -19.23 -20.88 8.40
CA VAL A 372 -19.67 -19.49 8.28
C VAL A 372 -18.45 -18.58 8.33
N ALA A 373 -18.41 -17.58 7.46
CA ALA A 373 -17.39 -16.54 7.43
C ALA A 373 -18.04 -15.17 7.24
N THR A 374 -17.35 -14.09 7.59
CA THR A 374 -17.81 -12.72 7.34
C THR A 374 -17.05 -12.06 6.19
N THR A 375 -15.88 -12.60 5.84
CA THR A 375 -14.99 -12.09 4.80
C THR A 375 -14.36 -13.24 4.01
N SER A 376 -13.70 -12.89 2.91
CA SER A 376 -12.86 -13.74 2.07
C SER A 376 -11.41 -13.20 2.16
N PRO A 377 -10.36 -14.05 2.11
CA PRO A 377 -10.38 -15.51 1.89
C PRO A 377 -10.72 -16.33 3.15
N VAL A 378 -11.14 -17.59 2.97
CA VAL A 378 -11.53 -18.51 4.06
C VAL A 378 -10.83 -19.86 3.94
N THR A 379 -10.09 -20.27 4.97
CA THR A 379 -9.51 -21.62 5.03
C THR A 379 -10.50 -22.64 5.58
N ILE A 380 -10.74 -23.72 4.83
CA ILE A 380 -11.47 -24.92 5.29
C ILE A 380 -10.44 -25.99 5.66
N SER A 381 -10.37 -26.37 6.92
CA SER A 381 -9.44 -27.40 7.44
C SER A 381 -10.13 -28.76 7.65
N GLY A 382 -9.35 -29.81 7.88
CA GLY A 382 -9.86 -31.15 8.18
C GLY A 382 -10.20 -31.99 6.95
N LEU A 383 -9.76 -31.55 5.77
CA LEU A 383 -9.89 -32.31 4.52
C LEU A 383 -8.83 -33.41 4.46
N LYS A 384 -9.09 -34.45 3.65
CA LYS A 384 -8.13 -35.53 3.42
C LYS A 384 -7.32 -35.27 2.15
N ASN A 385 -6.00 -35.35 2.23
CA ASN A 385 -5.14 -35.22 1.06
C ASN A 385 -5.39 -36.35 0.06
N GLY A 386 -5.32 -36.03 -1.23
CA GLY A 386 -5.55 -36.97 -2.33
C GLY A 386 -7.02 -37.21 -2.69
N PHE A 387 -7.98 -36.55 -2.03
CA PHE A 387 -9.41 -36.64 -2.35
C PHE A 387 -9.89 -35.32 -2.97
N ALA A 388 -10.75 -35.40 -4.00
CA ALA A 388 -11.31 -34.22 -4.64
C ALA A 388 -12.45 -33.62 -3.80
N TYR A 389 -12.43 -32.30 -3.63
CA TYR A 389 -13.47 -31.52 -2.97
C TYR A 389 -13.88 -30.34 -3.84
N SER A 390 -15.16 -29.97 -3.78
CA SER A 390 -15.70 -28.70 -4.26
C SER A 390 -16.47 -28.01 -3.13
N PHE A 391 -16.69 -26.71 -3.32
CA PHE A 391 -17.32 -25.85 -2.32
C PHE A 391 -18.42 -25.02 -2.95
N SER A 392 -19.50 -24.85 -2.20
CA SER A 392 -20.60 -23.97 -2.57
C SER A 392 -20.75 -22.85 -1.53
N ILE A 393 -20.97 -21.63 -2.01
CA ILE A 393 -20.99 -20.41 -1.20
C ILE A 393 -22.31 -19.68 -1.40
N THR A 394 -22.94 -19.28 -0.31
CA THR A 394 -24.09 -18.35 -0.31
C THR A 394 -23.78 -17.15 0.57
N ALA A 395 -24.31 -15.98 0.21
CA ALA A 395 -24.30 -14.79 1.06
C ALA A 395 -25.62 -14.68 1.84
N LYS A 396 -25.56 -14.20 3.08
CA LYS A 396 -26.71 -14.11 3.97
C LYS A 396 -26.83 -12.74 4.64
N ASN A 397 -28.07 -12.27 4.75
CA ASN A 397 -28.43 -11.11 5.57
C ASN A 397 -29.68 -11.42 6.43
N ALA A 398 -30.28 -10.39 7.01
CA ALA A 398 -31.50 -10.54 7.81
C ALA A 398 -32.76 -10.91 6.99
N LEU A 399 -32.77 -10.64 5.68
CA LEU A 399 -33.91 -10.88 4.80
C LEU A 399 -33.88 -12.26 4.13
N GLY A 400 -32.71 -12.89 4.03
CA GLY A 400 -32.58 -14.21 3.44
C GLY A 400 -31.17 -14.55 2.96
N THR A 401 -31.11 -15.52 2.06
CA THR A 401 -29.88 -16.10 1.53
C THR A 401 -29.88 -15.98 0.01
N SER A 402 -28.71 -15.72 -0.57
CA SER A 402 -28.52 -15.64 -2.02
C SER A 402 -28.68 -17.00 -2.71
N GLU A 403 -28.71 -16.98 -4.05
CA GLU A 403 -28.37 -18.15 -4.86
C GLU A 403 -26.95 -18.66 -4.57
N VAL A 404 -26.73 -19.93 -4.89
CA VAL A 404 -25.47 -20.65 -4.62
C VAL A 404 -24.44 -20.38 -5.73
N ALA A 405 -23.22 -20.03 -5.33
CA ALA A 405 -22.05 -20.01 -6.20
C ALA A 405 -21.19 -21.27 -5.96
N ASN A 406 -20.70 -21.92 -7.02
CA ASN A 406 -19.85 -23.10 -6.91
C ASN A 406 -18.40 -22.79 -7.31
N THR A 407 -17.45 -23.38 -6.60
CA THR A 407 -16.01 -23.32 -6.89
C THR A 407 -15.59 -24.40 -7.90
N ASN A 408 -14.37 -24.26 -8.42
CA ASN A 408 -13.62 -25.37 -9.01
C ASN A 408 -13.37 -26.49 -7.98
N ALA A 409 -13.14 -27.72 -8.46
CA ALA A 409 -12.66 -28.80 -7.62
C ALA A 409 -11.16 -28.62 -7.27
N VAL A 410 -10.78 -29.04 -6.07
CA VAL A 410 -9.39 -29.10 -5.59
C VAL A 410 -9.10 -30.44 -4.93
N ILE A 411 -7.86 -30.88 -5.05
CA ILE A 411 -7.36 -32.08 -4.35
C ILE A 411 -6.31 -31.58 -3.35
N PRO A 412 -6.60 -31.57 -2.04
CA PRO A 412 -5.62 -31.20 -1.02
C PRO A 412 -4.36 -32.07 -1.10
N GLN A 413 -3.21 -31.47 -0.80
CA GLN A 413 -1.89 -32.08 -0.98
C GLN A 413 -1.07 -31.96 0.30
N THR A 414 -0.32 -33.01 0.63
CA THR A 414 0.60 -32.97 1.79
C THR A 414 1.72 -31.98 1.50
N GLY A 415 1.97 -31.06 2.43
CA GLY A 415 3.13 -30.18 2.34
C GLY A 415 4.44 -30.94 2.50
N TRP A 416 5.54 -30.28 2.16
CA TRP A 416 6.87 -30.85 2.26
C TRP A 416 7.33 -30.99 3.72
N LYS A 417 8.16 -32.00 3.98
CA LYS A 417 8.70 -32.26 5.32
C LYS A 417 9.76 -31.22 5.70
N ALA A 418 9.59 -30.61 6.86
CA ALA A 418 10.47 -29.58 7.37
C ALA A 418 11.58 -30.11 8.31
N THR A 419 12.78 -29.57 8.16
CA THR A 419 13.92 -29.76 9.06
C THR A 419 14.51 -28.40 9.39
N VAL A 420 14.47 -28.01 10.67
CA VAL A 420 15.07 -26.75 11.13
C VAL A 420 16.58 -26.86 11.10
N LEU A 421 17.26 -25.91 10.44
CA LEU A 421 18.72 -25.80 10.40
C LEU A 421 19.26 -24.88 11.48
N ASP A 422 18.61 -23.72 11.66
CA ASP A 422 19.00 -22.74 12.66
C ASP A 422 17.74 -22.17 13.31
N SER A 423 17.56 -22.46 14.60
CA SER A 423 16.42 -21.97 15.38
C SER A 423 16.63 -20.57 15.95
N SER A 424 17.86 -20.04 15.90
CA SER A 424 18.21 -18.73 16.47
C SER A 424 17.93 -17.59 15.50
N ALA A 425 18.12 -17.80 14.20
CA ALA A 425 18.00 -16.79 13.16
C ALA A 425 16.71 -16.93 12.34
N ASP A 426 16.15 -15.80 11.93
CA ASP A 426 14.95 -15.74 11.09
C ASP A 426 15.21 -15.94 9.60
N ALA A 427 16.45 -15.82 9.11
CA ALA A 427 16.81 -16.07 7.71
C ALA A 427 15.94 -15.31 6.71
N LYS A 428 15.69 -14.02 6.98
CA LYS A 428 14.80 -13.19 6.18
C LYS A 428 15.29 -13.05 4.73
N HIS A 429 16.59 -12.84 4.58
CA HIS A 429 17.28 -12.86 3.30
C HIS A 429 18.24 -14.04 3.28
N LEU A 430 18.39 -14.67 2.11
CA LEU A 430 19.31 -15.78 1.96
C LEU A 430 19.87 -15.91 0.55
N ALA A 431 21.05 -16.51 0.46
CA ALA A 431 21.66 -16.93 -0.80
C ALA A 431 22.30 -18.31 -0.62
N VAL A 432 22.20 -19.15 -1.65
CA VAL A 432 22.74 -20.53 -1.64
C VAL A 432 23.84 -20.67 -2.68
N GLY A 433 24.85 -21.47 -2.37
CA GLY A 433 25.97 -21.74 -3.26
C GLY A 433 26.70 -23.02 -2.89
N THR A 434 27.74 -23.35 -3.66
CA THR A 434 28.63 -24.48 -3.37
C THR A 434 30.06 -23.98 -3.34
N TYR A 435 30.69 -23.98 -2.17
CA TYR A 435 32.07 -23.56 -1.97
C TYR A 435 32.95 -24.76 -1.65
N ASN A 436 34.03 -24.97 -2.41
CA ASN A 436 34.93 -26.13 -2.25
C ASN A 436 34.20 -27.50 -2.18
N LYS A 437 33.16 -27.67 -3.02
CA LYS A 437 32.28 -28.85 -3.07
C LYS A 437 31.33 -29.01 -1.87
N GLU A 438 31.27 -28.04 -0.98
CA GLU A 438 30.36 -28.03 0.16
C GLU A 438 29.21 -27.05 -0.09
N PRO A 439 27.95 -27.49 0.09
CA PRO A 439 26.81 -26.59 0.07
C PRO A 439 26.90 -25.55 1.21
N VAL A 440 26.63 -24.30 0.87
CA VAL A 440 26.64 -23.18 1.82
C VAL A 440 25.38 -22.33 1.66
N ILE A 441 24.90 -21.78 2.78
CA ILE A 441 23.75 -20.87 2.84
C ILE A 441 24.20 -19.63 3.62
N ALA A 442 24.26 -18.48 2.96
CA ALA A 442 24.39 -17.19 3.63
C ALA A 442 22.98 -16.68 3.95
N TYR A 443 22.75 -16.19 5.16
CA TYR A 443 21.42 -15.74 5.58
C TYR A 443 21.49 -14.66 6.65
N SER A 444 20.47 -13.80 6.68
CA SER A 444 20.36 -12.74 7.68
C SER A 444 19.72 -13.22 8.98
N ASP A 445 20.14 -12.65 10.09
CA ASP A 445 19.51 -12.79 11.39
C ASP A 445 19.10 -11.40 11.87
N SER A 446 17.86 -10.99 11.56
CA SER A 446 17.41 -9.62 11.85
C SER A 446 17.15 -9.37 13.34
N LYS A 447 17.03 -10.42 14.14
CA LYS A 447 16.87 -10.30 15.60
C LYS A 447 18.14 -9.79 16.25
N ASN A 448 19.28 -10.22 15.73
CA ASN A 448 20.58 -9.81 16.21
C ASN A 448 21.18 -8.72 15.32
N GLY A 449 20.85 -8.63 14.04
CA GLY A 449 21.47 -7.73 13.06
C GLY A 449 22.71 -8.34 12.39
N ASP A 450 22.77 -9.68 12.33
CA ASP A 450 23.93 -10.43 11.88
C ASP A 450 23.77 -11.00 10.46
N LEU A 451 24.91 -11.16 9.78
CA LEU A 451 25.06 -12.02 8.61
C LEU A 451 25.65 -13.36 9.06
N LYS A 452 24.98 -14.47 8.75
CA LYS A 452 25.41 -15.82 9.11
C LYS A 452 25.68 -16.67 7.87
N LEU A 453 26.53 -17.67 8.03
CA LEU A 453 26.84 -18.68 7.03
C LEU A 453 26.65 -20.07 7.64
N ALA A 454 25.80 -20.88 7.01
CA ALA A 454 25.67 -22.30 7.29
C ALA A 454 26.46 -23.09 6.24
N THR A 455 27.28 -24.04 6.69
CA THR A 455 28.08 -24.92 5.84
C THR A 455 27.73 -26.37 6.10
N TYR A 456 27.47 -27.12 5.02
CA TYR A 456 27.17 -28.54 5.09
C TYR A 456 28.41 -29.38 4.79
N HIS A 457 28.90 -30.11 5.79
CA HIS A 457 30.05 -30.99 5.67
C HIS A 457 29.75 -32.35 6.31
N ALA A 458 30.05 -33.43 5.60
CA ALA A 458 29.92 -34.81 6.10
C ALA A 458 28.57 -35.15 6.77
N GLY A 459 27.46 -34.61 6.25
CA GLY A 459 26.12 -34.89 6.80
C GLY A 459 25.65 -33.92 7.88
N LEU A 460 26.49 -32.96 8.29
CA LEU A 460 26.22 -32.05 9.39
C LEU A 460 26.26 -30.60 8.92
N TRP A 461 25.38 -29.78 9.53
CA TRP A 461 25.39 -28.33 9.37
C TRP A 461 26.17 -27.69 10.52
N SER A 462 26.99 -26.69 10.18
CA SER A 462 27.61 -25.78 11.13
C SER A 462 27.29 -24.35 10.74
N THR A 463 27.08 -23.47 11.72
CA THR A 463 26.73 -22.06 11.48
C THR A 463 27.78 -21.13 12.09
N LYS A 464 28.04 -19.99 11.44
CA LYS A 464 28.98 -18.98 11.91
C LYS A 464 28.50 -17.56 11.57
N VAL A 465 28.73 -16.60 12.46
CA VAL A 465 28.55 -15.17 12.19
C VAL A 465 29.70 -14.63 11.33
N VAL A 466 29.38 -14.17 10.13
CA VAL A 466 30.32 -13.63 9.15
C VAL A 466 30.58 -12.15 9.42
N ASP A 467 29.54 -11.33 9.58
CA ASP A 467 29.62 -9.89 9.89
C ASP A 467 28.38 -9.47 10.71
N GLY A 468 28.41 -8.27 11.28
CA GLY A 468 27.38 -7.76 12.20
C GLY A 468 27.86 -7.73 13.66
N ASN A 469 27.38 -6.73 14.40
CA ASN A 469 27.59 -6.52 15.84
C ASN A 469 29.03 -6.69 16.36
N ALA A 470 30.04 -6.38 15.53
CA ALA A 470 31.44 -6.57 15.89
C ALA A 470 32.33 -5.44 15.37
N LEU A 471 33.26 -4.98 16.22
CA LEU A 471 34.20 -3.89 15.90
C LEU A 471 35.60 -4.38 15.47
N THR A 472 35.86 -5.69 15.52
CA THR A 472 37.18 -6.26 15.28
C THR A 472 37.29 -6.91 13.90
N GLY A 473 38.47 -6.85 13.28
CA GLY A 473 38.77 -7.62 12.06
C GLY A 473 38.10 -7.12 10.78
N GLY A 474 37.71 -5.83 10.72
CA GLY A 474 37.06 -5.22 9.55
C GLY A 474 35.54 -5.37 9.49
N LYS A 475 34.96 -5.98 10.52
CA LYS A 475 33.51 -6.12 10.71
C LYS A 475 32.84 -4.78 11.05
N THR A 476 31.51 -4.74 10.94
CA THR A 476 30.70 -3.58 11.32
C THR A 476 29.88 -3.84 12.58
N PRO A 477 29.68 -2.83 13.45
CA PRO A 477 28.74 -2.92 14.56
C PRO A 477 27.28 -2.69 14.14
N ASN A 478 27.04 -2.28 12.89
CA ASN A 478 25.71 -1.95 12.39
C ASN A 478 24.89 -3.21 12.05
N ASP A 479 23.57 -3.06 11.98
CA ASP A 479 22.66 -4.09 11.49
C ASP A 479 22.91 -4.37 10.00
N VAL A 480 23.32 -5.60 9.69
CA VAL A 480 23.61 -6.08 8.32
C VAL A 480 22.61 -7.11 7.81
N SER A 481 21.41 -7.17 8.41
CA SER A 481 20.40 -8.17 8.11
C SER A 481 19.57 -7.89 6.84
N GLY A 482 20.09 -7.10 5.89
CA GLY A 482 19.43 -6.75 4.62
C GLY A 482 19.56 -7.82 3.52
N ASN A 483 19.26 -7.43 2.26
CA ASN A 483 19.37 -8.32 1.10
C ASN A 483 20.78 -8.94 1.01
N ILE A 484 20.85 -10.21 0.61
CA ILE A 484 22.09 -10.98 0.50
C ILE A 484 22.22 -11.50 -0.91
N SER A 485 23.39 -11.31 -1.52
CA SER A 485 23.78 -12.04 -2.73
C SER A 485 25.12 -12.74 -2.52
N MET A 486 25.29 -13.86 -3.22
CA MET A 486 26.47 -14.70 -3.06
C MET A 486 26.92 -15.26 -4.40
N CYS A 487 28.23 -15.22 -4.64
CA CYS A 487 28.85 -15.77 -5.83
C CYS A 487 30.15 -16.48 -5.43
N VAL A 488 30.30 -17.68 -5.97
CA VAL A 488 31.48 -18.53 -5.78
C VAL A 488 32.20 -18.67 -7.11
N GLY A 489 33.51 -18.53 -7.12
CA GLY A 489 34.31 -18.72 -8.33
C GLY A 489 35.81 -18.78 -8.04
N SER A 490 36.61 -18.84 -9.10
CA SER A 490 38.08 -18.89 -9.00
C SER A 490 38.69 -17.59 -9.51
N ILE A 491 39.51 -16.94 -8.69
CA ILE A 491 40.27 -15.74 -9.06
C ILE A 491 41.75 -16.10 -8.94
N ASN A 492 42.50 -16.02 -10.04
CA ASN A 492 43.92 -16.40 -10.09
C ASN A 492 44.19 -17.82 -9.53
N GLY A 493 43.30 -18.77 -9.80
CA GLY A 493 43.40 -20.16 -9.32
C GLY A 493 42.97 -20.38 -7.87
N THR A 494 42.62 -19.33 -7.13
CA THR A 494 42.12 -19.43 -5.75
C THR A 494 40.59 -19.43 -5.73
N SER A 495 40.00 -20.46 -5.13
CA SER A 495 38.55 -20.56 -4.91
C SER A 495 38.11 -19.52 -3.88
N THR A 496 37.17 -18.66 -4.27
CA THR A 496 36.66 -17.56 -3.44
C THR A 496 35.15 -17.69 -3.23
N LEU A 497 34.73 -17.43 -1.99
CA LEU A 497 33.34 -17.23 -1.60
C LEU A 497 33.14 -15.74 -1.34
N ASN A 498 32.22 -15.11 -2.07
CA ASN A 498 31.95 -13.68 -1.97
C ASN A 498 30.49 -13.48 -1.58
N ILE A 499 30.26 -12.73 -0.50
CA ILE A 499 28.93 -12.40 0.02
C ILE A 499 28.80 -10.88 0.02
N PHE A 500 27.75 -10.38 -0.63
CA PHE A 500 27.36 -8.97 -0.59
C PHE A 500 26.09 -8.82 0.22
N TYR A 501 26.06 -7.77 1.03
CA TYR A 501 24.99 -7.56 2.00
C TYR A 501 24.90 -6.09 2.36
N ALA A 502 23.71 -5.68 2.77
CA ALA A 502 23.44 -4.30 3.09
C ALA A 502 23.67 -3.97 4.57
N ASP A 503 24.28 -2.83 4.84
CA ASP A 503 24.23 -2.15 6.13
C ASP A 503 22.94 -1.35 6.20
N LEU A 504 21.97 -1.81 6.98
CA LEU A 504 20.63 -1.20 7.05
C LEU A 504 20.60 0.10 7.84
N THR A 505 21.62 0.34 8.67
CA THR A 505 21.75 1.56 9.47
C THR A 505 22.27 2.71 8.61
N LYS A 506 23.31 2.45 7.80
CA LYS A 506 23.97 3.46 6.99
C LYS A 506 23.55 3.46 5.52
N LYS A 507 22.77 2.46 5.10
CA LYS A 507 22.30 2.26 3.71
C LYS A 507 23.43 1.96 2.72
N TRP A 508 24.49 1.30 3.20
CA TRP A 508 25.67 0.96 2.40
C TRP A 508 25.63 -0.47 1.88
N LEU A 509 26.25 -0.69 0.72
CA LEU A 509 26.52 -2.04 0.22
C LEU A 509 27.90 -2.49 0.73
N ARG A 510 27.94 -3.64 1.40
CA ARG A 510 29.16 -4.25 1.95
C ARG A 510 29.50 -5.56 1.25
N TRP A 511 30.76 -5.95 1.35
CA TRP A 511 31.30 -7.18 0.81
C TRP A 511 32.15 -7.91 1.87
N ALA A 512 31.94 -9.22 1.98
CA ALA A 512 32.79 -10.16 2.71
C ALA A 512 33.29 -11.26 1.75
N GLY A 513 34.60 -11.39 1.63
CA GLY A 513 35.24 -12.42 0.81
C GLY A 513 36.05 -13.41 1.63
N TYR A 514 35.93 -14.69 1.30
CA TYR A 514 36.70 -15.78 1.89
C TYR A 514 37.53 -16.51 0.83
N ASP A 515 38.84 -16.58 1.05
CA ASP A 515 39.82 -17.20 0.13
C ASP A 515 40.19 -18.65 0.51
N GLY A 516 39.47 -19.24 1.47
CA GLY A 516 39.75 -20.55 2.03
C GLY A 516 40.61 -20.51 3.30
N ARG A 517 41.16 -19.34 3.65
CA ARG A 517 41.99 -19.15 4.85
C ARG A 517 41.50 -17.98 5.71
N LYS A 518 41.19 -16.85 5.10
CA LYS A 518 40.82 -15.62 5.83
C LYS A 518 39.61 -14.92 5.21
N TRP A 519 38.90 -14.20 6.07
CA TRP A 519 37.86 -13.26 5.66
C TRP A 519 38.45 -11.88 5.40
N SER A 520 37.95 -11.21 4.37
CA SER A 520 38.27 -9.82 4.04
C SER A 520 36.97 -9.04 3.87
N TYR A 521 36.96 -7.77 4.29
CA TYR A 521 35.76 -6.94 4.31
C TYR A 521 36.02 -5.58 3.64
N SER A 522 35.02 -5.03 2.96
CA SER A 522 35.06 -3.65 2.47
C SER A 522 33.66 -3.09 2.26
N ILE A 523 33.52 -1.77 2.35
CA ILE A 523 32.34 -1.08 1.82
C ILE A 523 32.50 -1.02 0.29
N VAL A 524 31.49 -1.48 -0.45
CA VAL A 524 31.48 -1.42 -1.91
C VAL A 524 31.06 -0.03 -2.37
N ASP A 525 29.91 0.46 -1.91
CA ASP A 525 29.35 1.75 -2.28
C ASP A 525 28.34 2.27 -1.23
N GLY A 526 27.78 3.47 -1.44
CA GLY A 526 26.81 4.15 -0.56
C GLY A 526 27.46 5.10 0.46
N ASN A 527 28.78 5.03 0.63
CA ASN A 527 29.55 5.88 1.53
C ASN A 527 30.32 7.01 0.81
N GLY A 528 29.85 7.40 -0.37
CA GLY A 528 30.37 8.57 -1.09
C GLY A 528 30.10 9.88 -0.35
N LEU A 529 30.74 10.97 -0.81
CA LEU A 529 30.56 12.31 -0.23
C LEU A 529 29.22 12.95 -0.60
N LYS A 530 28.65 12.57 -1.75
CA LYS A 530 27.39 13.08 -2.28
C LYS A 530 26.73 12.03 -3.18
N ILE A 531 25.41 12.16 -3.38
CA ILE A 531 24.71 11.41 -4.42
C ILE A 531 25.26 11.87 -5.77
N GLN A 532 25.79 10.93 -6.57
CA GLN A 532 26.34 11.25 -7.89
C GLN A 532 25.23 11.16 -8.95
N PRO A 533 24.90 12.27 -9.64
CA PRO A 533 23.91 12.28 -10.73
C PRO A 533 24.23 11.22 -11.79
N TYR A 534 23.20 10.50 -12.25
CA TYR A 534 23.36 9.41 -13.23
C TYR A 534 23.89 9.89 -14.59
N GLN A 535 23.75 11.17 -14.93
CA GLN A 535 24.22 11.77 -16.18
C GLN A 535 25.74 11.89 -16.24
N GLU A 536 26.45 11.76 -15.11
CA GLU A 536 27.91 11.80 -15.07
C GLU A 536 28.49 10.43 -15.51
N PRO A 537 29.21 10.35 -16.65
CA PRO A 537 29.62 9.07 -17.23
C PRO A 537 30.72 8.36 -16.41
N LEU A 538 31.61 9.13 -15.77
CA LEU A 538 32.65 8.59 -14.91
C LEU A 538 32.10 8.38 -13.50
N ARG A 539 31.84 7.11 -13.15
CA ARG A 539 31.25 6.76 -11.86
C ARG A 539 32.29 6.68 -10.75
N VAL A 540 31.92 7.19 -9.59
CA VAL A 540 32.64 7.08 -8.32
C VAL A 540 31.68 6.58 -7.24
N ARG A 541 32.17 6.41 -6.01
CA ARG A 541 31.29 6.10 -4.86
C ARG A 541 30.20 7.16 -4.73
N THR A 542 28.96 6.71 -4.62
CA THR A 542 27.79 7.55 -4.37
C THR A 542 27.40 7.54 -2.89
N ALA A 543 26.69 8.57 -2.45
CA ALA A 543 26.02 8.62 -1.14
C ALA A 543 24.57 8.12 -1.19
N SER A 544 24.19 7.44 -2.27
CA SER A 544 22.83 6.89 -2.47
C SER A 544 22.52 5.76 -1.48
N ASP A 545 21.24 5.54 -1.23
CA ASP A 545 20.77 4.28 -0.65
C ASP A 545 20.93 3.14 -1.66
N VAL A 546 21.87 2.24 -1.35
CA VAL A 546 22.19 1.05 -2.15
C VAL A 546 21.94 -0.24 -1.36
N SER A 547 21.06 -0.17 -0.34
CA SER A 547 20.81 -1.27 0.60
C SER A 547 19.70 -2.23 0.16
N VAL A 548 19.01 -1.93 -0.95
CA VAL A 548 17.75 -2.58 -1.31
C VAL A 548 17.96 -3.94 -1.97
N HIS A 549 18.79 -4.03 -3.01
CA HIS A 549 19.02 -5.28 -3.72
C HIS A 549 20.40 -5.30 -4.41
N SER A 550 21.08 -6.45 -4.37
CA SER A 550 22.32 -6.70 -5.11
C SER A 550 22.35 -8.10 -5.73
N SER A 551 23.21 -8.31 -6.72
CA SER A 551 23.54 -9.62 -7.26
C SER A 551 24.98 -9.64 -7.76
N CYS A 552 25.68 -10.77 -7.70
CA CYS A 552 27.11 -10.81 -8.02
C CYS A 552 27.50 -12.02 -8.88
N VAL A 553 28.62 -11.87 -9.59
CA VAL A 553 29.21 -12.92 -10.43
C VAL A 553 30.73 -12.91 -10.30
N VAL A 554 31.34 -14.07 -10.57
CA VAL A 554 32.78 -14.20 -10.72
C VAL A 554 33.06 -14.72 -12.12
N THR A 555 33.76 -13.92 -12.93
CA THR A 555 34.22 -14.33 -14.27
C THR A 555 35.76 -14.33 -14.30
N PRO A 556 36.42 -14.80 -15.38
CA PRO A 556 37.86 -14.63 -15.55
C PRO A 556 38.32 -13.17 -15.49
N SER A 557 37.43 -12.20 -15.74
CA SER A 557 37.72 -10.77 -15.63
C SER A 557 37.65 -10.25 -14.18
N GLY A 558 37.28 -11.09 -13.21
CA GLY A 558 37.25 -10.78 -11.79
C GLY A 558 35.85 -10.81 -11.17
N LEU A 559 35.79 -10.35 -9.92
CA LEU A 559 34.57 -10.24 -9.12
C LEU A 559 33.78 -9.00 -9.54
N GLN A 560 32.49 -9.17 -9.77
CA GLN A 560 31.57 -8.11 -10.17
C GLN A 560 30.31 -8.16 -9.31
N VAL A 561 29.77 -7.01 -8.95
CA VAL A 561 28.48 -6.88 -8.27
C VAL A 561 27.64 -5.82 -8.96
N PHE A 562 26.34 -6.08 -9.04
CA PHE A 562 25.32 -5.20 -9.60
C PHE A 562 24.34 -4.89 -8.48
N TYR A 563 23.89 -3.65 -8.39
CA TYR A 563 23.05 -3.20 -7.28
C TYR A 563 22.20 -2.01 -7.66
N ARG A 564 21.03 -1.93 -7.03
CA ARG A 564 20.08 -0.84 -7.23
C ARG A 564 20.50 0.39 -6.42
N ASP A 565 20.45 1.55 -7.05
CA ASP A 565 20.45 2.85 -6.39
C ASP A 565 18.99 3.29 -6.22
N GLU A 566 18.48 3.16 -4.99
CA GLU A 566 17.10 3.50 -4.62
C GLU A 566 16.86 5.02 -4.67
N SER A 567 17.91 5.83 -4.51
CA SER A 567 17.78 7.29 -4.49
C SER A 567 17.51 7.87 -5.88
N GLN A 568 17.93 7.17 -6.95
CA GLN A 568 17.79 7.64 -8.33
C GLN A 568 16.95 6.72 -9.22
N GLY A 569 16.70 5.49 -8.77
CA GLY A 569 15.97 4.47 -9.51
C GLY A 569 16.76 3.89 -10.68
N ILE A 570 18.06 3.66 -10.48
CA ILE A 570 19.01 3.23 -11.51
C ILE A 570 19.77 1.98 -11.07
N LEU A 571 20.32 1.25 -12.04
CA LEU A 571 21.10 0.05 -11.82
C LEU A 571 22.58 0.36 -11.96
N LEU A 572 23.35 0.13 -10.91
CA LEU A 572 24.80 0.36 -10.85
C LEU A 572 25.56 -0.97 -10.86
N GLY A 573 26.83 -0.88 -11.23
CA GLY A 573 27.78 -2.00 -11.19
C GLY A 573 29.09 -1.59 -10.53
N ALA A 574 29.76 -2.55 -9.90
CA ALA A 574 31.12 -2.40 -9.41
C ALA A 574 31.96 -3.65 -9.75
N VAL A 575 33.10 -3.43 -10.39
CA VAL A 575 34.10 -4.45 -10.72
C VAL A 575 35.28 -4.30 -9.78
N LYS A 576 35.73 -5.42 -9.20
CA LYS A 576 36.88 -5.42 -8.31
C LYS A 576 38.19 -5.46 -9.08
N ASP A 577 38.99 -4.42 -8.94
CA ASP A 577 40.33 -4.28 -9.54
C ASP A 577 41.39 -4.18 -8.43
N GLY A 578 42.07 -5.29 -8.18
CA GLY A 578 42.94 -5.45 -7.02
C GLY A 578 42.19 -5.24 -5.70
N THR A 579 42.53 -4.16 -4.98
CA THR A 579 41.89 -3.77 -3.71
C THR A 579 40.82 -2.69 -3.88
N LYS A 580 40.65 -2.15 -5.10
CA LYS A 580 39.71 -1.07 -5.40
C LYS A 580 38.49 -1.59 -6.15
N TRP A 581 37.44 -0.79 -6.13
CA TRP A 581 36.23 -0.99 -6.91
C TRP A 581 36.19 0.06 -8.01
N ARG A 582 35.92 -0.38 -9.24
CA ARG A 582 35.62 0.47 -10.39
C ARG A 582 34.12 0.45 -10.63
N TYR A 583 33.51 1.63 -10.68
CA TYR A 583 32.06 1.79 -10.73
C TYR A 583 31.57 2.02 -12.16
N GLU A 584 30.32 1.66 -12.42
CA GLU A 584 29.66 1.85 -13.71
C GLU A 584 28.15 2.03 -13.55
N LEU A 585 27.54 2.63 -14.57
CA LEU A 585 26.10 2.69 -14.74
C LEU A 585 25.69 1.58 -15.70
N VAL A 586 24.77 0.72 -15.26
CA VAL A 586 24.35 -0.46 -16.02
C VAL A 586 23.08 -0.17 -16.83
N ASP A 587 21.99 0.28 -16.23
CA ASP A 587 20.75 0.66 -16.93
C ASP A 587 19.91 1.64 -16.08
N GLY A 588 18.81 2.17 -16.61
CA GLY A 588 17.90 3.13 -15.95
C GLY A 588 18.28 4.59 -16.12
N ASP A 589 19.24 4.90 -16.99
CA ASP A 589 19.81 6.24 -17.20
C ASP A 589 18.95 7.19 -18.03
N ARG A 590 17.75 6.73 -18.45
CA ARG A 590 16.73 7.51 -19.16
C ARG A 590 17.20 8.07 -20.52
N GLN A 591 18.14 7.42 -21.20
CA GLN A 591 18.58 7.75 -22.56
C GLN A 591 18.32 6.63 -23.58
N THR A 592 18.34 6.94 -24.89
CA THR A 592 17.80 6.10 -25.97
C THR A 592 18.74 5.04 -26.56
N ASP A 593 19.80 4.63 -25.87
CA ASP A 593 20.78 3.65 -26.37
C ASP A 593 20.39 2.20 -26.01
N PHE A 594 19.16 1.81 -26.36
CA PHE A 594 18.54 0.51 -26.02
C PHE A 594 18.43 0.19 -24.52
N ARG A 595 18.73 1.17 -23.66
CA ARG A 595 18.52 1.21 -22.23
C ARG A 595 17.06 1.53 -21.89
N THR A 596 16.62 1.14 -20.70
CA THR A 596 15.25 1.42 -20.25
C THR A 596 15.18 2.80 -19.60
N THR A 597 14.03 3.46 -19.78
CA THR A 597 13.73 4.75 -19.13
C THR A 597 13.01 4.59 -17.80
N GLY A 598 12.66 3.35 -17.44
CA GLY A 598 11.99 3.00 -16.19
C GLY A 598 12.91 2.98 -14.99
N ASP A 599 12.28 2.84 -13.83
CA ASP A 599 12.95 2.59 -12.55
C ASP A 599 13.31 1.10 -12.44
N VAL A 600 14.57 0.74 -12.14
CA VAL A 600 15.11 -0.60 -12.43
C VAL A 600 15.68 -1.38 -11.24
N GLY A 601 15.51 -2.70 -11.26
CA GLY A 601 16.22 -3.60 -10.35
C GLY A 601 15.63 -3.67 -8.94
N PHE A 602 14.30 -3.59 -8.84
CA PHE A 602 13.60 -3.94 -7.60
C PHE A 602 13.82 -5.42 -7.27
N HIS A 603 13.89 -6.26 -8.31
CA HIS A 603 14.34 -7.64 -8.26
C HIS A 603 15.41 -7.85 -9.33
N MET A 604 16.52 -8.51 -8.97
CA MET A 604 17.56 -8.84 -9.95
C MET A 604 18.27 -10.14 -9.61
N GLN A 605 18.76 -10.82 -10.65
CA GLN A 605 19.65 -11.96 -10.46
C GLN A 605 20.70 -12.03 -11.56
N ALA A 606 21.90 -12.48 -11.19
CA ALA A 606 23.04 -12.54 -12.08
C ALA A 606 23.68 -13.92 -12.04
N ILE A 607 24.14 -14.38 -13.21
CA ILE A 607 24.86 -15.64 -13.37
C ILE A 607 26.06 -15.42 -14.31
N SER A 608 27.06 -16.27 -14.19
CA SER A 608 28.20 -16.32 -15.11
C SER A 608 28.24 -17.63 -15.89
N VAL A 609 28.51 -17.56 -17.20
CA VAL A 609 28.76 -18.72 -18.08
C VAL A 609 30.08 -18.48 -18.82
N GLY A 610 31.14 -19.19 -18.43
CA GLY A 610 32.48 -18.92 -18.96
C GLY A 610 32.93 -17.50 -18.64
N SER A 611 33.23 -16.68 -19.65
CA SER A 611 33.55 -15.26 -19.50
C SER A 611 32.34 -14.34 -19.39
N ARG A 612 31.16 -14.82 -19.81
CA ARG A 612 29.96 -14.01 -19.92
C ARG A 612 29.27 -13.83 -18.58
N ALA A 613 28.87 -12.59 -18.27
CA ALA A 613 27.93 -12.27 -17.21
C ALA A 613 26.55 -12.02 -17.82
N TYR A 614 25.51 -12.60 -17.21
CA TYR A 614 24.10 -12.29 -17.48
C TYR A 614 23.49 -11.65 -16.24
N LEU A 615 22.67 -10.62 -16.44
CA LEU A 615 21.96 -9.89 -15.40
C LEU A 615 20.50 -9.70 -15.82
N LEU A 616 19.59 -10.37 -15.12
CA LEU A 616 18.15 -10.26 -15.28
C LEU A 616 17.59 -9.32 -14.22
N TYR A 617 16.71 -8.41 -14.60
CA TYR A 617 16.08 -7.45 -13.68
C TYR A 617 14.75 -6.94 -14.21
N ASP A 618 13.93 -6.42 -13.31
CA ASP A 618 12.69 -5.73 -13.64
C ASP A 618 12.90 -4.22 -13.88
N SER A 619 12.01 -3.62 -14.66
CA SER A 619 11.92 -2.18 -14.92
C SER A 619 10.48 -1.72 -14.78
N VAL A 620 10.23 -0.64 -14.04
CA VAL A 620 8.92 -0.02 -13.88
C VAL A 620 8.87 1.27 -14.70
N LEU A 621 8.08 1.26 -15.78
CA LEU A 621 7.95 2.38 -16.72
C LEU A 621 6.92 3.42 -16.26
N SER A 622 5.87 2.99 -15.54
CA SER A 622 4.85 3.89 -15.01
C SER A 622 4.17 3.31 -13.80
N VAL A 623 3.77 4.17 -12.87
CA VAL A 623 2.99 3.82 -11.68
C VAL A 623 1.66 4.56 -11.66
N ASN A 624 0.70 4.03 -10.92
CA ASN A 624 -0.51 4.76 -10.58
C ASN A 624 -0.12 6.00 -9.77
N THR A 625 -0.60 7.18 -10.18
CA THR A 625 -0.23 8.46 -9.56
C THR A 625 -0.60 8.54 -8.08
N ASN A 626 -1.69 7.87 -7.69
CA ASN A 626 -2.25 7.88 -6.35
C ASN A 626 -1.74 6.71 -5.48
N THR A 627 -1.77 5.48 -5.99
CA THR A 627 -1.41 4.29 -5.20
C THR A 627 0.09 3.95 -5.26
N LYS A 628 0.83 4.54 -6.21
CA LYS A 628 2.23 4.21 -6.54
C LYS A 628 2.44 2.76 -6.99
N GLU A 629 1.38 2.01 -7.26
CA GLU A 629 1.47 0.66 -7.79
C GLU A 629 2.01 0.66 -9.23
N PRO A 630 2.94 -0.25 -9.59
CA PRO A 630 3.40 -0.40 -10.96
C PRO A 630 2.24 -0.72 -11.91
N LEU A 631 2.11 0.05 -12.99
CA LEU A 631 1.09 -0.15 -14.04
C LEU A 631 1.69 -0.75 -15.31
N ARG A 632 2.93 -0.34 -15.63
CA ARG A 632 3.66 -0.81 -16.80
C ARG A 632 5.11 -1.02 -16.43
N GLY A 633 5.69 -2.06 -16.99
CA GLY A 633 7.07 -2.44 -16.79
C GLY A 633 7.59 -3.38 -17.87
N GLU A 634 8.85 -3.73 -17.72
CA GLU A 634 9.63 -4.61 -18.60
C GLU A 634 10.43 -5.59 -17.77
N ILE A 635 10.72 -6.75 -18.37
CA ILE A 635 11.75 -7.67 -17.89
C ILE A 635 12.94 -7.55 -18.82
N ARG A 636 14.09 -7.23 -18.23
CA ARG A 636 15.28 -6.81 -18.94
C ARG A 636 16.40 -7.79 -18.69
N LEU A 637 17.13 -8.11 -19.76
CA LEU A 637 18.35 -8.91 -19.71
C LEU A 637 19.50 -8.06 -20.21
N ALA A 638 20.50 -7.83 -19.36
CA ALA A 638 21.78 -7.27 -19.75
C ALA A 638 22.86 -8.37 -19.73
N TYR A 639 23.77 -8.35 -20.70
CA TYR A 639 24.91 -9.29 -20.72
C TYR A 639 26.15 -8.68 -21.34
N ARG A 640 27.32 -9.20 -20.93
CA ARG A 640 28.64 -8.81 -21.47
C ARG A 640 29.67 -9.92 -21.32
N ASP A 641 30.68 -9.93 -22.19
CA ASP A 641 31.75 -10.94 -22.22
C ASP A 641 33.04 -10.52 -21.50
N SER A 642 33.17 -9.24 -21.16
CA SER A 642 34.28 -8.68 -20.38
C SER A 642 33.79 -7.97 -19.11
N ALA A 643 34.67 -7.26 -18.41
CA ALA A 643 34.31 -6.36 -17.31
C ALA A 643 34.29 -4.87 -17.71
N TYR A 644 34.37 -4.55 -19.00
CA TYR A 644 34.31 -3.19 -19.50
C TYR A 644 32.85 -2.71 -19.62
N PRO A 645 32.54 -1.45 -19.23
CA PRO A 645 31.17 -0.92 -19.29
C PRO A 645 30.62 -0.79 -20.72
N GLU A 646 31.47 -0.58 -21.71
CA GLU A 646 31.09 -0.43 -23.13
C GLU A 646 30.60 -1.74 -23.78
N ASP A 647 30.85 -2.90 -23.16
CA ASP A 647 30.52 -4.21 -23.72
C ASP A 647 29.10 -4.69 -23.41
N TRP A 648 28.31 -3.89 -22.67
CA TRP A 648 26.94 -4.24 -22.32
C TRP A 648 26.05 -4.35 -23.56
N LYS A 649 25.27 -5.42 -23.59
CA LYS A 649 24.18 -5.64 -24.54
C LYS A 649 22.89 -5.80 -23.75
N TYR A 650 21.79 -5.25 -24.28
CA TYR A 650 20.50 -5.20 -23.61
C TYR A 650 19.41 -5.83 -24.46
N LEU A 651 18.51 -6.57 -23.81
CA LEU A 651 17.32 -7.17 -24.40
C LEU A 651 16.12 -6.93 -23.48
N THR A 652 14.98 -6.60 -24.07
CA THR A 652 13.67 -6.67 -23.38
C THR A 652 13.10 -8.06 -23.63
N LEU A 653 13.03 -8.88 -22.59
CA LEU A 653 12.46 -10.23 -22.66
C LEU A 653 10.93 -10.22 -22.64
N ASP A 654 10.36 -9.24 -21.94
CA ASP A 654 8.91 -9.09 -21.81
C ASP A 654 8.57 -7.63 -21.51
N SER A 655 7.40 -7.17 -21.94
CA SER A 655 6.96 -5.79 -21.71
C SER A 655 5.45 -5.68 -21.60
N SER A 656 4.98 -4.64 -20.92
CA SER A 656 3.55 -4.42 -20.73
C SER A 656 2.88 -3.92 -22.04
N GLY A 657 1.93 -4.69 -22.55
CA GLY A 657 1.22 -4.46 -23.83
C GLY A 657 0.36 -5.68 -24.21
N ASN A 658 -0.59 -5.51 -25.14
CA ASN A 658 -1.46 -6.61 -25.63
C ASN A 658 -2.20 -7.40 -24.52
N GLY A 659 -2.67 -6.73 -23.47
CA GLY A 659 -3.36 -7.37 -22.34
C GLY A 659 -2.43 -8.01 -21.31
N LEU A 660 -1.11 -7.84 -21.45
CA LEU A 660 -0.11 -8.31 -20.49
C LEU A 660 0.43 -7.16 -19.64
N ALA A 661 0.53 -7.38 -18.33
CA ALA A 661 1.23 -6.51 -17.39
C ALA A 661 2.38 -7.28 -16.72
N VAL A 662 3.57 -6.70 -16.69
CA VAL A 662 4.82 -7.39 -16.25
C VAL A 662 5.62 -6.55 -15.24
N ALA A 663 4.94 -5.73 -14.46
CA ALA A 663 5.60 -4.67 -13.70
C ALA A 663 5.95 -5.08 -12.26
N GLY A 664 7.24 -5.41 -12.04
CA GLY A 664 7.85 -5.35 -10.69
C GLY A 664 7.49 -6.46 -9.71
N PHE A 665 7.13 -7.65 -10.21
CA PHE A 665 6.64 -8.73 -9.35
C PHE A 665 7.75 -9.60 -8.73
N ASP A 666 8.60 -10.23 -9.54
CA ASP A 666 9.84 -10.90 -9.12
C ASP A 666 10.57 -11.46 -10.37
N VAL A 667 11.86 -11.76 -10.25
CA VAL A 667 12.65 -12.43 -11.31
C VAL A 667 13.57 -13.49 -10.72
N ALA A 668 13.82 -14.56 -11.48
CA ALA A 668 14.81 -15.57 -11.13
C ALA A 668 15.61 -16.02 -12.35
N LEU A 669 16.92 -16.25 -12.14
CA LEU A 669 17.86 -16.66 -13.18
C LEU A 669 18.77 -17.77 -12.66
N THR A 670 18.97 -18.83 -13.44
CA THR A 670 19.76 -19.98 -13.01
C THR A 670 20.78 -20.43 -14.06
N ASN A 671 21.92 -20.94 -13.59
CA ASN A 671 22.93 -21.63 -14.40
C ASN A 671 23.39 -22.90 -13.67
N ASN A 672 23.21 -24.06 -14.30
CA ASN A 672 23.64 -25.35 -13.75
C ASN A 672 24.82 -25.99 -14.51
N GLY A 673 25.44 -25.24 -15.44
CA GLY A 673 26.52 -25.72 -16.30
C GLY A 673 26.10 -26.45 -17.58
N LYS A 674 24.80 -26.71 -17.77
CA LYS A 674 24.23 -27.33 -19.00
C LYS A 674 23.17 -26.46 -19.68
N SER A 675 22.37 -25.73 -18.91
CA SER A 675 21.30 -24.87 -19.38
C SER A 675 21.21 -23.62 -18.52
N GLN A 676 20.72 -22.53 -19.13
CA GLN A 676 20.42 -21.28 -18.44
C GLN A 676 18.99 -20.89 -18.74
N SER A 677 18.26 -20.50 -17.70
CA SER A 677 16.84 -20.18 -17.82
C SER A 677 16.48 -19.02 -16.90
N ALA A 678 15.53 -18.20 -17.36
CA ALA A 678 14.95 -17.09 -16.63
C ALA A 678 13.46 -17.36 -16.38
N SER A 679 12.97 -16.84 -15.27
CA SER A 679 11.55 -16.83 -14.94
C SER A 679 11.15 -15.53 -14.24
N TRP A 680 9.90 -15.13 -14.40
CA TRP A 680 9.30 -13.93 -13.78
C TRP A 680 7.79 -14.10 -13.66
N PHE A 681 7.15 -13.28 -12.84
CA PHE A 681 5.69 -13.23 -12.78
C PHE A 681 5.11 -12.23 -13.77
N ALA A 682 3.90 -12.50 -14.26
CA ALA A 682 3.14 -11.59 -15.08
C ALA A 682 1.64 -11.67 -14.77
N SER A 683 0.86 -10.71 -15.29
CA SER A 683 -0.59 -10.66 -15.19
C SER A 683 -1.24 -10.50 -16.56
N THR A 684 -2.40 -11.13 -16.76
CA THR A 684 -3.24 -10.97 -17.96
C THR A 684 -4.50 -10.12 -17.73
N ILE A 685 -4.93 -9.97 -16.48
CA ILE A 685 -6.20 -9.31 -16.15
C ILE A 685 -5.99 -8.08 -15.26
N ASN A 686 -5.20 -8.23 -14.19
CA ASN A 686 -5.03 -7.17 -13.19
C ASN A 686 -3.55 -6.74 -13.10
N PRO A 687 -3.19 -5.53 -13.57
CA PRO A 687 -1.80 -5.10 -13.60
C PRO A 687 -1.10 -5.05 -12.24
N SER A 688 -1.85 -5.04 -11.13
CA SER A 688 -1.31 -5.04 -9.76
C SER A 688 -1.21 -6.43 -9.12
N VAL A 689 -1.77 -7.48 -9.74
CA VAL A 689 -1.78 -8.85 -9.19
C VAL A 689 -1.39 -9.84 -10.30
N PRO A 690 -0.27 -10.55 -10.17
CA PRO A 690 0.12 -11.53 -11.18
C PRO A 690 -0.84 -12.74 -11.13
N ASP A 691 -0.97 -13.42 -12.26
CA ASP A 691 -1.83 -14.61 -12.42
C ASP A 691 -1.11 -15.77 -13.12
N GLN A 692 0.14 -15.55 -13.53
CA GLN A 692 0.95 -16.53 -14.24
C GLN A 692 2.45 -16.38 -13.95
N ILE A 693 3.16 -17.49 -14.16
CA ILE A 693 4.62 -17.56 -14.20
C ILE A 693 5.05 -17.63 -15.66
N ARG A 694 6.06 -16.85 -16.02
CA ARG A 694 6.67 -16.81 -17.35
C ARG A 694 8.05 -17.42 -17.26
N TRP A 695 8.48 -18.11 -18.32
CA TRP A 695 9.84 -18.64 -18.37
C TRP A 695 10.39 -18.72 -19.80
N ILE A 696 11.71 -18.65 -19.93
CA ILE A 696 12.43 -18.81 -21.19
C ILE A 696 13.86 -19.33 -20.93
N ASP A 697 14.39 -20.17 -21.81
CA ASP A 697 15.82 -20.49 -21.81
C ASP A 697 16.64 -19.39 -22.51
N MET A 698 17.93 -19.26 -22.13
CA MET A 698 18.76 -18.16 -22.63
C MET A 698 19.06 -18.26 -24.12
N ASP A 699 19.14 -19.45 -24.70
CA ASP A 699 19.39 -19.60 -26.14
C ASP A 699 18.18 -19.07 -26.93
N SER A 700 16.97 -19.47 -26.54
CA SER A 700 15.71 -18.96 -27.09
C SER A 700 15.57 -17.45 -26.89
N ALA A 701 15.92 -16.93 -25.71
CA ALA A 701 15.87 -15.49 -25.44
C ALA A 701 16.80 -14.68 -26.36
N LEU A 702 18.03 -15.16 -26.57
CA LEU A 702 19.00 -14.51 -27.46
C LEU A 702 18.60 -14.62 -28.94
N MET A 703 17.77 -15.60 -29.31
CA MET A 703 17.15 -15.72 -30.63
C MET A 703 15.89 -14.85 -30.81
N GLY A 704 15.44 -14.16 -29.75
CA GLY A 704 14.23 -13.32 -29.79
C GLY A 704 12.92 -14.11 -29.78
N LEU A 705 12.93 -15.35 -29.28
CA LEU A 705 11.71 -16.15 -29.13
C LEU A 705 10.88 -15.67 -27.93
N ALA A 706 9.57 -15.93 -27.98
CA ALA A 706 8.65 -15.54 -26.92
C ALA A 706 8.73 -16.49 -25.71
N PRO A 707 8.49 -15.98 -24.48
CA PRO A 707 8.46 -16.80 -23.27
C PRO A 707 7.23 -17.71 -23.22
N THR A 708 7.37 -18.83 -22.51
CA THR A 708 6.26 -19.73 -22.18
C THR A 708 5.55 -19.25 -20.92
N SER A 709 4.25 -19.51 -20.79
CA SER A 709 3.43 -19.09 -19.64
C SER A 709 2.79 -20.29 -18.93
N LEU A 710 2.70 -20.22 -17.60
CA LEU A 710 2.05 -21.20 -16.74
C LEU A 710 1.03 -20.50 -15.82
N SER A 711 -0.22 -20.94 -15.87
CA SER A 711 -1.28 -20.44 -14.98
C SER A 711 -1.15 -21.03 -13.57
N THR A 712 -1.32 -20.19 -12.56
CA THR A 712 -1.32 -20.61 -11.14
C THR A 712 -2.71 -20.68 -10.53
N GLU A 713 -3.78 -20.65 -11.35
CA GLU A 713 -5.16 -20.45 -10.91
C GLU A 713 -5.60 -21.35 -9.72
N ARG A 714 -5.18 -22.61 -9.69
CA ARG A 714 -5.54 -23.58 -8.63
C ARG A 714 -4.77 -23.39 -7.32
N PHE A 715 -3.68 -22.62 -7.35
CA PHE A 715 -2.80 -22.33 -6.22
C PHE A 715 -2.86 -20.86 -5.78
N GLY A 716 -3.56 -20.03 -6.55
CA GLY A 716 -3.80 -18.61 -6.29
C GLY A 716 -2.76 -17.72 -6.97
N ALA A 717 -2.83 -16.41 -6.69
CA ALA A 717 -1.90 -15.46 -7.29
C ALA A 717 -0.46 -15.82 -6.90
N PRO A 718 0.48 -15.92 -7.86
CA PRO A 718 1.87 -16.07 -7.54
C PRO A 718 2.38 -14.79 -6.86
N THR A 719 3.39 -14.91 -6.02
CA THR A 719 3.94 -13.80 -5.23
C THR A 719 5.40 -14.10 -4.95
N SER A 720 6.19 -13.05 -4.73
CA SER A 720 7.56 -13.20 -4.25
C SER A 720 7.59 -14.01 -2.94
N PRO A 721 8.66 -14.79 -2.70
CA PRO A 721 9.87 -14.90 -3.52
C PRO A 721 9.69 -15.81 -4.74
N LEU A 722 10.52 -15.65 -5.76
CA LEU A 722 10.70 -16.56 -6.89
C LEU A 722 12.14 -17.09 -6.90
N ALA A 723 12.32 -18.41 -6.97
CA ALA A 723 13.65 -19.02 -7.11
C ALA A 723 13.64 -20.14 -8.12
N LEU A 724 14.70 -20.25 -8.92
CA LEU A 724 14.80 -21.15 -10.05
C LEU A 724 16.00 -22.09 -9.95
N ASP A 725 15.80 -23.37 -10.26
CA ASP A 725 16.87 -24.29 -10.61
C ASP A 725 16.59 -24.97 -11.95
N ASN A 726 17.34 -26.03 -12.25
CA ASN A 726 17.26 -26.76 -13.50
C ASN A 726 16.00 -27.61 -13.69
N THR A 727 15.23 -27.82 -12.64
CA THR A 727 14.04 -28.68 -12.66
C THR A 727 12.76 -27.89 -12.44
N GLY A 728 12.83 -26.71 -11.81
CA GLY A 728 11.65 -25.88 -11.67
C GLY A 728 11.80 -24.67 -10.76
N ALA A 729 10.68 -23.98 -10.56
CA ALA A 729 10.59 -22.78 -9.74
C ALA A 729 9.99 -23.07 -8.35
N ILE A 730 10.43 -22.33 -7.33
CA ILE A 730 9.70 -22.13 -6.07
C ILE A 730 9.11 -20.73 -6.13
N PHE A 731 7.85 -20.61 -5.73
CA PHE A 731 7.21 -19.32 -5.66
C PHE A 731 6.19 -19.24 -4.52
N GLY A 732 5.93 -18.03 -4.03
CA GLY A 732 4.82 -17.77 -3.14
C GLY A 732 3.48 -17.91 -3.87
N CYS A 733 2.46 -18.52 -3.26
CA CYS A 733 1.16 -18.77 -3.89
C CYS A 733 -0.01 -18.48 -2.94
N GLN A 734 -0.58 -17.27 -3.02
CA GLN A 734 -1.62 -16.76 -2.11
C GLN A 734 -1.22 -16.87 -0.62
N GLY A 735 -0.03 -16.37 -0.29
CA GLY A 735 0.52 -16.43 1.08
C GLY A 735 0.96 -17.83 1.51
N ARG A 736 1.15 -18.76 0.59
CA ARG A 736 1.73 -20.10 0.82
C ARG A 736 2.97 -20.27 -0.04
N LEU A 737 3.57 -21.45 -0.05
CA LEU A 737 4.72 -21.75 -0.91
C LEU A 737 4.41 -22.94 -1.84
N CYS A 738 4.73 -22.78 -3.11
CA CYS A 738 4.49 -23.75 -4.17
C CYS A 738 5.77 -24.04 -4.97
N ALA A 739 5.84 -25.23 -5.56
CA ALA A 739 6.89 -25.62 -6.50
C ALA A 739 6.26 -25.98 -7.85
N GLU A 740 6.81 -25.42 -8.91
CA GLU A 740 6.59 -25.85 -10.29
C GLU A 740 7.68 -26.86 -10.69
N ASN A 741 7.33 -27.81 -11.56
CA ASN A 741 8.28 -28.56 -12.37
C ASN A 741 8.18 -28.10 -13.83
N LEU A 742 9.29 -27.61 -14.40
CA LEU A 742 9.30 -27.05 -15.76
C LEU A 742 9.11 -28.09 -16.86
N ALA A 743 9.41 -29.36 -16.58
CA ALA A 743 9.35 -30.43 -17.58
C ALA A 743 7.91 -30.86 -17.91
N ASP A 744 7.03 -30.87 -16.90
CA ASP A 744 5.63 -31.28 -17.02
C ASP A 744 4.63 -30.17 -16.65
N GLN A 745 5.15 -28.99 -16.25
CA GLN A 745 4.38 -27.81 -15.86
C GLN A 745 3.42 -28.05 -14.69
N ASN A 746 3.70 -29.07 -13.85
CA ASN A 746 2.89 -29.37 -12.68
C ASN A 746 3.29 -28.50 -11.48
N ILE A 747 2.29 -27.94 -10.79
CA ILE A 747 2.47 -27.20 -9.54
C ILE A 747 2.11 -28.10 -8.35
N THR A 748 2.93 -28.06 -7.30
CA THR A 748 2.73 -28.77 -6.04
C THR A 748 2.83 -27.83 -4.85
N LEU A 749 2.09 -28.14 -3.78
CA LEU A 749 2.16 -27.37 -2.53
C LEU A 749 3.42 -27.75 -1.74
N ILE A 750 4.26 -26.77 -1.43
CA ILE A 750 5.42 -26.95 -0.54
C ILE A 750 5.00 -26.73 0.92
N SER A 751 4.25 -25.66 1.21
CA SER A 751 3.81 -25.35 2.57
C SER A 751 2.43 -24.71 2.60
N GLY A 752 1.54 -25.20 3.47
CA GLY A 752 0.21 -24.60 3.70
C GLY A 752 0.19 -23.45 4.72
N GLY A 753 1.34 -23.11 5.32
CA GLY A 753 1.44 -22.02 6.29
C GLY A 753 1.43 -20.64 5.63
N ASN A 754 1.15 -19.60 6.44
CA ASN A 754 1.20 -18.22 5.98
C ASN A 754 2.66 -17.78 5.79
N PHE A 755 3.11 -17.73 4.55
CA PHE A 755 4.43 -17.29 4.09
C PHE A 755 4.49 -15.75 3.90
N SER A 756 3.60 -14.98 4.55
CA SER A 756 3.59 -13.51 4.45
C SER A 756 4.58 -12.85 5.41
N SER A 757 5.78 -12.67 4.91
CA SER A 757 6.68 -11.53 5.11
C SER A 757 7.72 -11.68 4.00
N LYS A 758 8.37 -10.60 3.54
CA LYS A 758 9.38 -10.65 2.47
C LYS A 758 10.54 -11.59 2.86
N LEU A 759 10.36 -12.89 2.62
CA LEU A 759 11.27 -13.97 2.98
C LEU A 759 11.80 -14.55 1.68
N ASP A 760 13.11 -14.61 1.55
CA ASP A 760 13.75 -15.21 0.37
C ASP A 760 13.62 -16.75 0.42
N THR A 761 13.66 -17.36 -0.76
CA THR A 761 13.70 -18.83 -0.91
C THR A 761 14.79 -19.20 -1.90
N SER A 762 15.33 -20.41 -1.79
CA SER A 762 16.27 -20.94 -2.78
C SER A 762 16.24 -22.45 -2.83
N TRP A 763 16.62 -23.02 -3.96
CA TRP A 763 16.92 -24.44 -4.07
C TRP A 763 18.29 -24.77 -3.48
N ILE A 764 18.41 -25.95 -2.87
CA ILE A 764 19.69 -26.56 -2.51
C ILE A 764 19.66 -28.07 -2.78
N THR A 765 20.79 -28.61 -3.24
CA THR A 765 20.94 -30.06 -3.41
C THR A 765 21.91 -30.61 -2.39
N LEU A 766 21.46 -31.55 -1.56
CA LEU A 766 22.27 -32.26 -0.56
C LEU A 766 22.25 -33.75 -0.85
N ASN A 767 23.40 -34.38 -1.05
CA ASN A 767 23.49 -35.82 -1.32
C ASN A 767 22.51 -36.29 -2.41
N LYS A 768 22.45 -35.55 -3.54
CA LYS A 768 21.52 -35.77 -4.67
C LYS A 768 20.03 -35.57 -4.39
N ASN A 769 19.66 -35.15 -3.18
CA ASN A 769 18.28 -34.81 -2.83
C ASN A 769 18.08 -33.30 -2.93
N ARG A 770 16.96 -32.87 -3.53
CA ARG A 770 16.57 -31.47 -3.70
C ARG A 770 15.76 -30.98 -2.49
N TYR A 771 16.06 -29.79 -2.01
CA TYR A 771 15.38 -29.14 -0.90
C TYR A 771 15.10 -27.68 -1.22
N ALA A 772 13.98 -27.16 -0.71
CA ALA A 772 13.77 -25.72 -0.61
C ALA A 772 14.38 -25.21 0.70
N VAL A 773 15.17 -24.14 0.63
CA VAL A 773 15.67 -23.40 1.78
C VAL A 773 14.78 -22.20 1.99
N ILE A 774 14.20 -22.08 3.18
CA ILE A 774 13.28 -21.00 3.51
C ILE A 774 13.48 -20.50 4.93
N SER A 775 12.93 -19.33 5.21
CA SER A 775 12.49 -18.98 6.55
C SER A 775 11.11 -19.56 6.84
N LYS A 776 10.97 -20.27 7.96
CA LYS A 776 9.68 -20.77 8.45
C LYS A 776 9.62 -20.58 9.96
N ASP A 777 8.54 -19.97 10.45
CA ASP A 777 8.34 -19.70 11.87
C ASP A 777 9.53 -18.96 12.52
N ASN A 778 10.12 -18.00 11.80
CA ASN A 778 11.33 -17.25 12.16
C ASN A 778 12.57 -18.12 12.43
N LYS A 779 12.73 -19.18 11.61
CA LYS A 779 13.85 -20.14 11.65
C LYS A 779 14.30 -20.51 10.24
N LEU A 780 15.61 -20.64 10.03
CA LEU A 780 16.15 -21.24 8.81
C LEU A 780 15.75 -22.71 8.72
N THR A 781 15.08 -23.10 7.64
CA THR A 781 14.45 -24.41 7.50
C THR A 781 14.67 -25.00 6.11
N LEU A 782 14.95 -26.30 6.04
CA LEU A 782 14.89 -27.09 4.81
C LEU A 782 13.54 -27.76 4.68
N LEU A 783 12.96 -27.70 3.48
CA LEU A 783 11.78 -28.47 3.11
C LEU A 783 12.16 -29.50 2.04
N LYS A 784 11.76 -30.75 2.26
CA LYS A 784 11.92 -31.85 1.30
C LYS A 784 10.56 -32.37 0.86
N ALA A 785 10.39 -32.62 -0.45
CA ALA A 785 9.24 -33.36 -0.96
C ALA A 785 9.08 -34.69 -0.19
N ALA A 786 7.82 -35.02 0.14
CA ALA A 786 7.46 -36.16 0.96
C ALA A 786 7.65 -37.50 0.23
#